data_AF-A0A951L970-F1
#
_entry.id   AF-A0A951L970-F1
#
_cell.length_a   1.000
_cell.length_b   1.000
_cell.length_c   1.000
_cell.angle_alpha   90.00
_cell.angle_beta   90.00
_cell.angle_gamma   90.00
#
_symmetry.space_group_name_H-M   'P 1'
#
loop_
_entity.id
_entity.type
_entity.pdbx_description
1 polymer ?
#
loop_
_entity_poly.entity_id
_entity_poly.type
_entity_poly.pdbx_seq_one_letter_code
_entity_poly.pdbx_strand_id
1 'polypeptide(L)'
;MSTTYVLSPPAGFSSSQLLLDDNFTTATLDTSYWNPWMGDQTYGRWSDQGKLPSPYSGMNESSSTYQVMYNDPYPYGLSTDTTGNHLVGGSGNLGLIATPSSNYSDLGYSWASSAVSSNKAYLPATGGYAQWEAKMPDSQYGAWAGLWLLSSNGPEMDVQESGYYSGSANVNNVLASHWWGTGGSQIIQNTGTDLSAAYHTYGVEYVPGKSWTVFLDGKEMAQWTTGVPTNAAYELVMDLEMAGPNASGWHTVANTATHPGPFELDVSDVQVYSLSSAPTSAPSSAPATNPPAVTESLVSNTGASASNAITSKAALTGSGNAGAVVTITEGTVTLGTTTANSSGVWTFTPALADGTHTLVASETNSSGQTGSATLNFTLDTTPPTLAEDGPASLAGGGTITITSSQLRATDNLSSDAQETYTIVKNPAAGFLTLAGVATTTFTQADLDNNRVSYHEVTTGASSDSFAFTVSDAAGNSSGAQQFNISVNPTASLPPATSNRDLNGDGMADLVFQNSNTNQLYLWEMKGPATIGGGPLGTPAAGWNVVGVDDFNGDGKADLLFQNSSTNQVYLWEMNGTSTLAADAIGSPAAGWKADGTGDFNGDGKADIVFQNSNTNQVYVWEMNGLAMAGQGAVAIAATGSQVKTTGDFNDDGKSDIVFQNSNTGDVSIWEMNGTSMTSVGDLGSPGAGWAVVTTGQFTGDNRTQIVMQNTNTSQVALWETNGSTATTFDDIGLPGAGWNVKEAADVTGHGTSDLVLQNQNTGQVMLWNMAGTQLASSQIIGSPDVAWKLPTLS
;
A
#
# COMPACT_ATOMS: atom_id res chain seq x y z
N MET A 1 -2.61 -20.91 -16.57
CA MET A 1 -3.97 -21.22 -17.08
C MET A 1 -4.14 -22.72 -16.94
N SER A 2 -4.67 -23.17 -15.80
CA SER A 2 -5.14 -24.56 -15.66
C SER A 2 -6.57 -24.57 -16.20
N THR A 3 -6.81 -25.31 -17.28
CA THR A 3 -8.18 -25.63 -17.71
C THR A 3 -8.65 -26.79 -16.84
N THR A 4 -9.41 -26.50 -15.79
CA THR A 4 -10.08 -27.51 -14.96
C THR A 4 -11.07 -28.28 -15.84
N TYR A 5 -10.81 -29.57 -16.06
CA TYR A 5 -11.73 -30.45 -16.77
C TYR A 5 -12.70 -31.06 -15.75
N VAL A 6 -13.92 -30.51 -15.66
CA VAL A 6 -14.96 -31.07 -14.80
C VAL A 6 -15.68 -32.19 -15.54
N LEU A 7 -15.55 -33.43 -15.07
CA LEU A 7 -16.38 -34.53 -15.53
C LEU A 7 -17.83 -34.33 -15.05
N SER A 8 -18.78 -34.39 -15.97
CA SER A 8 -20.20 -34.37 -15.64
C SER A 8 -20.65 -35.74 -15.16
N PRO A 9 -21.46 -35.86 -14.09
CA PRO A 9 -21.89 -37.16 -13.59
C PRO A 9 -22.76 -37.91 -14.63
N PRO A 10 -22.77 -39.27 -14.63
CA PRO A 10 -23.61 -40.05 -15.52
C PRO A 10 -25.11 -39.76 -15.38
N ALA A 11 -25.90 -40.08 -16.40
CA ALA A 11 -27.34 -39.84 -16.42
C ALA A 11 -28.07 -40.59 -15.27
N GLY A 12 -28.69 -39.85 -14.34
CA GLY A 12 -29.43 -40.39 -13.19
C GLY A 12 -28.96 -39.86 -11.82
N PHE A 13 -27.78 -39.22 -11.79
CA PHE A 13 -27.21 -38.52 -10.66
C PHE A 13 -27.38 -37.00 -10.87
N SER A 14 -27.79 -36.24 -9.85
CA SER A 14 -27.99 -34.78 -9.98
C SER A 14 -27.00 -34.00 -9.12
N SER A 15 -26.60 -32.83 -9.61
CA SER A 15 -25.68 -31.89 -8.92
C SER A 15 -26.24 -31.31 -7.62
N SER A 16 -27.51 -31.56 -7.31
CA SER A 16 -28.19 -31.04 -6.11
C SER A 16 -27.87 -31.79 -4.80
N GLN A 17 -26.99 -32.80 -4.86
CA GLN A 17 -26.45 -33.48 -3.67
C GLN A 17 -24.96 -33.77 -3.89
N LEU A 18 -24.18 -32.69 -4.03
CA LEU A 18 -22.76 -32.72 -3.67
C LEU A 18 -22.70 -33.02 -2.17
N LEU A 19 -22.13 -34.16 -1.80
CA LEU A 19 -21.89 -34.49 -0.39
C LEU A 19 -20.76 -33.62 0.21
N LEU A 20 -19.94 -32.99 -0.63
CA LEU A 20 -18.83 -32.09 -0.31
C LEU A 20 -18.68 -31.05 -1.45
N ASP A 21 -18.59 -29.75 -1.14
CA ASP A 21 -18.28 -28.67 -2.09
C ASP A 21 -17.52 -27.53 -1.37
N ASP A 22 -16.38 -27.10 -1.92
CA ASP A 22 -15.68 -25.84 -1.62
C ASP A 22 -15.45 -25.11 -2.95
N ASN A 23 -16.39 -24.24 -3.33
CA ASN A 23 -16.33 -23.51 -4.60
C ASN A 23 -15.72 -22.11 -4.38
N PHE A 24 -14.42 -21.96 -4.66
CA PHE A 24 -13.78 -20.65 -4.84
C PHE A 24 -13.83 -20.20 -6.31
N THR A 25 -14.51 -19.09 -6.58
CA THR A 25 -14.43 -18.39 -7.88
C THR A 25 -13.83 -16.99 -7.68
N THR A 26 -12.51 -16.83 -7.90
CA THR A 26 -11.90 -15.82 -8.82
C THR A 26 -10.34 -15.77 -8.70
N ALA A 27 -9.68 -16.22 -9.77
CA ALA A 27 -8.42 -15.77 -10.41
C ALA A 27 -7.05 -15.62 -9.68
N THR A 28 -6.91 -15.57 -8.34
CA THR A 28 -5.58 -15.63 -7.70
C THR A 28 -5.64 -16.24 -6.30
N LEU A 29 -4.88 -17.31 -6.06
CA LEU A 29 -4.61 -17.82 -4.70
C LEU A 29 -3.82 -16.79 -3.91
N ASP A 30 -4.29 -16.46 -2.70
CA ASP A 30 -3.46 -15.84 -1.67
C ASP A 30 -2.65 -16.93 -0.96
N THR A 31 -1.35 -16.98 -1.24
CA THR A 31 -0.42 -17.99 -0.70
C THR A 31 -0.05 -17.75 0.77
N SER A 32 -0.57 -16.71 1.42
CA SER A 32 -0.26 -16.41 2.84
C SER A 32 -1.08 -17.22 3.86
N TYR A 33 -2.11 -17.94 3.41
CA TYR A 33 -3.00 -18.74 4.27
C TYR A 33 -2.82 -20.26 4.11
N TRP A 34 -1.85 -20.70 3.31
CA TRP A 34 -1.54 -22.11 3.09
C TRP A 34 -0.13 -22.42 3.55
N ASN A 35 0.04 -23.48 4.34
CA ASN A 35 1.36 -24.05 4.61
C ASN A 35 1.56 -25.26 3.68
N PRO A 36 2.35 -25.13 2.60
CA PRO A 36 2.62 -26.21 1.67
C PRO A 36 3.78 -27.00 2.24
N TRP A 37 3.58 -28.00 3.09
CA TRP A 37 4.66 -28.92 3.46
C TRP A 37 4.14 -30.21 4.09
N MET A 38 4.17 -31.30 3.32
CA MET A 38 4.30 -32.65 3.88
C MET A 38 5.68 -33.18 3.48
N GLY A 39 6.69 -32.81 4.27
CA GLY A 39 8.06 -33.32 4.13
C GLY A 39 9.07 -32.42 4.83
N ASP A 40 9.64 -32.89 5.94
CA ASP A 40 10.72 -32.21 6.68
C ASP A 40 12.04 -32.21 5.88
N GLN A 41 12.67 -31.05 5.71
CA GLN A 41 13.99 -30.90 5.07
C GLN A 41 15.20 -30.86 6.02
N THR A 42 15.09 -30.94 7.36
CA THR A 42 16.28 -30.67 8.20
C THR A 42 16.35 -31.38 9.55
N TYR A 43 16.54 -32.69 9.53
CA TYR A 43 17.10 -33.57 10.59
C TYR A 43 16.11 -34.49 11.28
N GLY A 44 16.19 -35.75 10.86
CA GLY A 44 15.46 -36.85 11.46
C GLY A 44 15.56 -36.93 12.99
N ARG A 45 14.38 -37.19 13.55
CA ARG A 45 14.05 -37.84 14.83
C ARG A 45 14.12 -37.00 16.11
N TRP A 46 12.97 -37.05 16.80
CA TRP A 46 12.71 -36.68 18.19
C TRP A 46 13.66 -37.38 19.17
N SER A 47 14.30 -36.58 20.03
CA SER A 47 14.94 -36.96 21.31
C SER A 47 15.57 -35.66 21.90
N ASP A 48 15.42 -35.18 23.15
CA ASP A 48 14.92 -35.71 24.41
C ASP A 48 14.66 -34.58 25.43
N GLN A 49 13.79 -34.84 26.41
CA GLN A 49 13.76 -34.22 27.76
C GLN A 49 13.05 -32.87 28.02
N GLY A 50 11.82 -32.73 27.53
CA GLY A 50 10.72 -32.26 28.39
C GLY A 50 10.81 -30.85 29.01
N LYS A 51 11.31 -29.83 28.29
CA LYS A 51 11.11 -28.41 28.65
C LYS A 51 10.91 -27.52 27.42
N LEU A 52 9.83 -26.72 27.42
CA LEU A 52 9.62 -25.58 26.51
C LEU A 52 10.54 -24.40 26.92
N PRO A 53 11.11 -23.64 25.96
CA PRO A 53 11.61 -22.30 26.23
C PRO A 53 10.46 -21.30 26.46
N SER A 54 10.69 -20.39 27.39
CA SER A 54 9.76 -19.36 27.87
C SER A 54 9.35 -18.34 26.79
N PRO A 55 8.14 -17.75 26.92
CA PRO A 55 7.15 -17.98 27.97
C PRO A 55 6.14 -19.01 27.46
N TYR A 56 6.17 -20.28 27.85
CA TYR A 56 5.94 -20.84 29.18
C TYR A 56 6.41 -22.30 29.22
N SER A 57 6.87 -22.78 30.38
CA SER A 57 7.52 -24.10 30.55
C SER A 57 6.89 -24.99 31.64
N GLY A 58 6.64 -26.27 31.31
CA GLY A 58 6.48 -27.43 32.22
C GLY A 58 5.15 -28.21 32.01
N MET A 59 5.04 -29.55 32.13
CA MET A 59 5.95 -30.70 32.24
C MET A 59 5.18 -31.99 31.82
N ASN A 60 5.86 -32.98 31.23
CA ASN A 60 5.36 -34.27 30.66
C ASN A 60 4.76 -35.26 31.67
N GLU A 61 3.85 -36.17 31.22
CA GLU A 61 4.00 -37.65 31.32
C GLU A 61 3.10 -38.44 30.30
N SER A 62 3.75 -39.38 29.61
CA SER A 62 3.32 -40.69 29.04
C SER A 62 2.05 -40.89 28.17
N SER A 63 2.25 -41.64 27.07
CA SER A 63 1.29 -42.30 26.16
C SER A 63 0.97 -41.60 24.83
N SER A 64 1.08 -42.39 23.75
CA SER A 64 0.50 -42.32 22.40
C SER A 64 -0.04 -40.98 21.86
N THR A 65 0.27 -40.73 20.58
CA THR A 65 -0.16 -39.65 19.67
C THR A 65 0.81 -38.47 19.56
N TYR A 66 1.27 -38.21 18.34
CA TYR A 66 1.84 -36.91 17.95
C TYR A 66 0.71 -36.15 17.22
N GLN A 67 0.20 -35.09 17.84
CA GLN A 67 -0.76 -34.15 17.24
C GLN A 67 -0.01 -32.92 16.71
N VAL A 68 -0.43 -32.41 15.55
CA VAL A 68 -0.19 -31.03 15.12
C VAL A 68 -1.47 -30.25 15.41
N MET A 69 -1.41 -29.27 16.32
CA MET A 69 -2.55 -28.42 16.70
C MET A 69 -2.51 -27.07 15.97
N TYR A 70 -3.66 -26.61 15.49
CA TYR A 70 -3.91 -25.20 15.12
C TYR A 70 -4.41 -24.45 16.36
N ASN A 71 -3.85 -23.28 16.65
CA ASN A 71 -4.18 -22.47 17.84
C ASN A 71 -5.15 -21.34 17.43
N ASP A 72 -6.34 -21.34 18.02
CA ASP A 72 -7.37 -20.29 17.90
C ASP A 72 -7.02 -19.09 18.81
N PRO A 73 -6.98 -17.83 18.31
CA PRO A 73 -6.79 -16.66 19.15
C PRO A 73 -8.16 -16.09 19.59
N TYR A 74 -8.76 -16.61 20.67
CA TYR A 74 -9.28 -15.86 21.84
C TYR A 74 -10.03 -16.80 22.83
N PRO A 75 -10.11 -16.48 24.14
CA PRO A 75 -10.03 -17.49 25.20
C PRO A 75 -11.32 -17.77 25.99
N TYR A 76 -11.27 -18.91 26.69
CA TYR A 76 -12.05 -19.38 27.86
C TYR A 76 -13.35 -20.18 27.66
N GLY A 77 -13.26 -21.48 28.03
CA GLY A 77 -14.25 -22.10 28.93
C GLY A 77 -14.74 -23.52 28.61
N LEU A 78 -13.94 -24.54 28.98
CA LEU A 78 -14.30 -25.89 29.50
C LEU A 78 -15.51 -26.64 28.84
N SER A 79 -15.36 -27.85 28.32
CA SER A 79 -14.96 -29.06 29.06
C SER A 79 -14.68 -30.25 28.14
N THR A 80 -13.77 -31.12 28.58
CA THR A 80 -13.32 -32.37 27.94
C THR A 80 -14.19 -33.57 28.36
N ASP A 81 -14.49 -34.47 27.43
CA ASP A 81 -14.90 -35.86 27.70
C ASP A 81 -13.72 -36.83 27.49
N THR A 82 -13.54 -37.66 28.51
CA THR A 82 -12.62 -38.79 28.81
C THR A 82 -12.42 -39.92 27.78
N THR A 83 -12.68 -39.73 26.48
CA THR A 83 -12.40 -40.75 25.44
C THR A 83 -11.38 -40.35 24.36
N GLY A 84 -10.74 -39.17 24.49
CA GLY A 84 -9.59 -38.81 23.66
C GLY A 84 -9.89 -38.41 22.21
N ASN A 85 -11.16 -38.27 21.83
CA ASN A 85 -11.56 -37.60 20.59
C ASN A 85 -11.95 -36.15 20.90
N HIS A 86 -11.20 -35.18 20.38
CA HIS A 86 -11.63 -33.80 20.35
C HIS A 86 -12.74 -33.64 19.30
N LEU A 87 -13.98 -33.54 19.77
CA LEU A 87 -15.11 -33.02 19.00
C LEU A 87 -15.24 -31.53 19.34
N VAL A 88 -14.99 -30.64 18.37
CA VAL A 88 -15.56 -29.28 18.39
C VAL A 88 -16.77 -29.34 17.46
N GLY A 89 -17.96 -29.43 18.05
CA GLY A 89 -19.21 -29.43 17.29
C GLY A 89 -19.50 -28.03 16.73
N GLY A 90 -20.02 -27.97 15.51
CA GLY A 90 -20.87 -26.84 15.12
C GLY A 90 -20.88 -26.36 13.68
N SER A 91 -20.12 -26.89 12.71
CA SER A 91 -20.26 -26.48 11.30
C SER A 91 -19.40 -27.39 10.43
N GLY A 92 -19.98 -27.89 9.33
CA GLY A 92 -19.40 -28.94 8.48
C GLY A 92 -18.15 -28.53 7.70
N ASN A 93 -16.99 -28.54 8.35
CA ASN A 93 -15.70 -28.36 7.68
C ASN A 93 -15.05 -29.71 7.36
N LEU A 94 -14.50 -29.82 6.15
CA LEU A 94 -13.70 -30.94 5.66
C LEU A 94 -12.46 -31.12 6.54
N GLY A 95 -12.17 -32.37 6.94
CA GLY A 95 -10.94 -32.73 7.66
C GLY A 95 -10.21 -33.86 6.94
N LEU A 96 -8.99 -33.60 6.47
CA LEU A 96 -8.11 -34.58 5.86
C LEU A 96 -7.21 -35.18 6.93
N ILE A 97 -7.09 -36.50 6.96
CA ILE A 97 -6.18 -37.20 7.87
C ILE A 97 -5.21 -38.02 7.04
N ALA A 98 -3.93 -37.63 7.08
CA ALA A 98 -2.84 -38.48 6.63
C ALA A 98 -2.50 -39.44 7.76
N THR A 99 -2.97 -40.68 7.67
CA THR A 99 -2.65 -41.74 8.65
C THR A 99 -1.56 -42.66 8.10
N PRO A 100 -0.41 -42.79 8.79
CA PRO A 100 0.51 -43.89 8.51
C PRO A 100 -0.20 -45.21 8.82
N SER A 101 -0.36 -46.08 7.81
CA SER A 101 -0.99 -47.38 8.04
C SER A 101 0.01 -48.32 8.71
N SER A 102 -0.26 -48.71 9.97
CA SER A 102 0.49 -49.76 10.66
C SER A 102 0.19 -51.17 10.13
N ASN A 103 -0.85 -51.34 9.31
CA ASN A 103 -1.25 -52.66 8.81
C ASN A 103 -0.25 -53.26 7.81
N TYR A 104 0.61 -52.44 7.20
CA TYR A 104 1.54 -52.89 6.15
C TYR A 104 3.02 -52.87 6.57
N SER A 105 3.35 -52.27 7.72
CA SER A 105 4.69 -52.41 8.32
C SER A 105 4.96 -53.84 8.78
N ASP A 106 3.91 -54.56 9.19
CA ASP A 106 4.00 -55.92 9.72
C ASP A 106 4.08 -57.00 8.61
N LEU A 107 3.84 -56.63 7.35
CA LEU A 107 3.98 -57.50 6.17
C LEU A 107 5.35 -57.40 5.48
N GLY A 108 6.28 -56.60 6.04
CA GLY A 108 7.67 -56.51 5.58
C GLY A 108 7.89 -55.60 4.36
N TYR A 109 6.92 -54.78 4.00
CA TYR A 109 7.05 -53.80 2.94
C TYR A 109 7.63 -52.48 3.47
N SER A 110 8.48 -51.81 2.68
CA SER A 110 9.26 -50.63 3.10
C SER A 110 8.85 -49.33 2.42
N TRP A 111 7.60 -49.23 1.98
CA TRP A 111 7.11 -48.04 1.28
C TRP A 111 6.77 -46.92 2.27
N ALA A 112 6.99 -45.67 1.86
CA ALA A 112 6.36 -44.51 2.48
C ALA A 112 5.08 -44.24 1.68
N SER A 113 3.95 -44.74 2.16
CA SER A 113 2.64 -44.36 1.64
C SER A 113 2.10 -43.18 2.44
N SER A 114 1.46 -42.25 1.73
CA SER A 114 0.61 -41.23 2.34
C SER A 114 -0.79 -41.46 1.82
N ALA A 115 -1.59 -42.17 2.61
CA ALA A 115 -3.01 -42.33 2.33
C ALA A 115 -3.74 -41.03 2.66
N VAL A 116 -4.49 -40.50 1.71
CA VAL A 116 -5.48 -39.47 1.98
C VAL A 116 -6.82 -40.17 2.20
N SER A 117 -7.21 -40.33 3.46
CA SER A 117 -8.60 -40.67 3.78
C SER A 117 -9.30 -39.44 4.34
N SER A 118 -10.54 -39.23 3.91
CA SER A 118 -11.44 -38.40 4.70
C SER A 118 -12.11 -39.34 5.70
N ASN A 119 -12.27 -38.90 6.94
CA ASN A 119 -12.93 -39.72 7.98
C ASN A 119 -14.39 -40.09 7.62
N LYS A 120 -14.94 -39.66 6.47
CA LYS A 120 -16.33 -39.88 6.04
C LYS A 120 -16.58 -39.98 4.52
N ALA A 121 -15.62 -40.33 3.66
CA ALA A 121 -15.91 -40.60 2.23
C ALA A 121 -16.45 -42.01 2.05
N TYR A 122 -17.74 -42.20 2.35
CA TYR A 122 -18.45 -43.44 2.09
C TYR A 122 -19.30 -43.27 0.84
N LEU A 123 -19.14 -44.18 -0.13
CA LEU A 123 -20.18 -44.33 -1.14
C LEU A 123 -21.42 -44.93 -0.46
N PRO A 124 -22.58 -44.28 -0.55
CA PRO A 124 -23.76 -44.75 0.17
C PRO A 124 -24.19 -46.11 -0.37
N ALA A 125 -24.73 -46.94 0.53
CA ALA A 125 -25.23 -48.28 0.22
C ALA A 125 -26.32 -48.31 -0.88
N THR A 126 -26.89 -47.15 -1.23
CA THR A 126 -27.90 -46.94 -2.27
C THR A 126 -27.33 -46.60 -3.66
N GLY A 127 -26.00 -46.47 -3.77
CA GLY A 127 -25.27 -46.14 -5.00
C GLY A 127 -24.81 -44.68 -5.06
N GLY A 128 -23.69 -44.44 -5.74
CA GLY A 128 -23.02 -43.14 -5.77
C GLY A 128 -21.92 -43.04 -6.84
N TYR A 129 -21.51 -41.82 -7.16
CA TYR A 129 -20.36 -41.52 -8.02
C TYR A 129 -19.43 -40.54 -7.31
N ALA A 130 -18.12 -40.79 -7.32
CA ALA A 130 -17.12 -39.90 -6.73
C ALA A 130 -16.04 -39.57 -7.76
N GLN A 131 -15.51 -38.34 -7.74
CA GLN A 131 -14.37 -37.93 -8.56
C GLN A 131 -13.41 -37.02 -7.82
N TRP A 132 -12.15 -36.98 -8.27
CA TRP A 132 -11.07 -36.15 -7.72
C TRP A 132 -10.03 -35.84 -8.80
N GLU A 133 -9.31 -34.73 -8.64
CA GLU A 133 -8.18 -34.33 -9.49
C GLU A 133 -6.86 -34.52 -8.74
N ALA A 134 -5.85 -35.09 -9.39
CA ALA A 134 -4.54 -35.30 -8.78
C ALA A 134 -3.41 -35.02 -9.77
N LYS A 135 -2.30 -34.45 -9.26
CA LYS A 135 -1.08 -34.18 -10.03
C LYS A 135 -0.06 -35.28 -9.87
N MET A 136 0.39 -35.82 -11.00
CA MET A 136 1.41 -36.86 -11.00
C MET A 136 2.82 -36.26 -11.00
N PRO A 137 3.74 -36.75 -10.14
CA PRO A 137 5.12 -36.28 -10.13
C PRO A 137 5.90 -36.87 -11.31
N ASP A 138 6.37 -36.00 -12.20
CA ASP A 138 7.38 -36.22 -13.25
C ASP A 138 7.30 -37.54 -14.04
N SER A 139 6.91 -37.42 -15.32
CA SER A 139 6.89 -38.47 -16.36
C SER A 139 8.18 -39.31 -16.51
N GLN A 140 9.31 -38.90 -15.94
CA GLN A 140 10.58 -39.62 -16.05
C GLN A 140 10.81 -40.72 -15.00
N TYR A 141 10.08 -40.72 -13.87
CA TYR A 141 10.43 -41.57 -12.71
C TYR A 141 9.32 -42.51 -12.22
N GLY A 142 8.15 -42.52 -12.88
CA GLY A 142 7.14 -43.58 -12.74
C GLY A 142 6.52 -43.68 -11.35
N ALA A 143 6.09 -42.56 -10.77
CA ALA A 143 5.19 -42.54 -9.61
C ALA A 143 3.75 -42.88 -10.05
N TRP A 144 2.95 -43.47 -9.15
CA TRP A 144 1.64 -44.02 -9.51
C TRP A 144 0.57 -43.83 -8.44
N ALA A 145 -0.68 -43.58 -8.88
CA ALA A 145 -1.85 -43.69 -8.01
C ALA A 145 -2.33 -45.13 -7.94
N GLY A 146 -2.51 -45.60 -6.71
CA GLY A 146 -3.31 -46.77 -6.35
C GLY A 146 -4.68 -46.32 -5.86
N LEU A 147 -5.74 -46.97 -6.35
CA LEU A 147 -7.10 -46.76 -5.88
C LEU A 147 -7.65 -48.02 -5.23
N TRP A 148 -8.06 -47.89 -3.98
CA TRP A 148 -8.46 -48.99 -3.12
C TRP A 148 -9.84 -48.73 -2.52
N LEU A 149 -10.64 -49.78 -2.39
CA LEU A 149 -11.93 -49.75 -1.69
C LEU A 149 -11.88 -50.69 -0.49
N LEU A 150 -11.96 -50.13 0.70
CA LEU A 150 -11.92 -50.86 1.96
C LEU A 150 -13.33 -50.97 2.54
N SER A 151 -13.75 -52.17 2.94
CA SER A 151 -14.99 -52.33 3.70
C SER A 151 -14.69 -52.69 5.15
N SER A 152 -15.52 -52.19 6.06
CA SER A 152 -15.33 -52.39 7.51
C SER A 152 -15.37 -53.85 7.97
N ASN A 153 -15.86 -54.80 7.14
CA ASN A 153 -15.98 -56.23 7.48
C ASN A 153 -15.83 -57.18 6.27
N GLY A 154 -15.24 -56.76 5.14
CA GLY A 154 -15.21 -57.54 3.89
C GLY A 154 -13.88 -57.47 3.13
N PRO A 155 -13.76 -58.18 1.99
CA PRO A 155 -12.52 -58.23 1.21
C PRO A 155 -12.16 -56.84 0.64
N GLU A 156 -10.86 -56.55 0.64
CA GLU A 156 -10.24 -55.43 -0.07
C GLU A 156 -10.49 -55.59 -1.58
N MET A 157 -10.80 -54.47 -2.25
CA MET A 157 -10.92 -54.42 -3.70
C MET A 157 -9.90 -53.44 -4.26
N ASP A 158 -9.03 -53.98 -5.11
CA ASP A 158 -7.98 -53.23 -5.80
C ASP A 158 -8.56 -52.79 -7.12
N VAL A 159 -8.76 -51.49 -7.26
CA VAL A 159 -9.57 -50.90 -8.33
C VAL A 159 -8.69 -50.38 -9.46
N GLN A 160 -7.52 -49.84 -9.15
CA GLN A 160 -6.54 -49.40 -10.14
C GLN A 160 -5.15 -49.35 -9.53
N GLU A 161 -4.15 -49.91 -10.22
CA GLU A 161 -2.74 -49.77 -9.89
C GLU A 161 -1.98 -49.38 -11.16
N SER A 162 -1.58 -48.11 -11.27
CA SER A 162 -0.77 -47.67 -12.41
C SER A 162 0.69 -48.08 -12.19
N GLY A 163 1.46 -48.50 -13.21
CA GLY A 163 2.85 -48.91 -12.95
C GLY A 163 3.69 -49.23 -14.19
N TYR A 164 5.01 -49.17 -14.02
CA TYR A 164 5.99 -49.55 -15.04
C TYR A 164 6.08 -51.07 -15.18
N TYR A 165 5.78 -51.61 -16.37
CA TYR A 165 6.06 -53.00 -16.71
C TYR A 165 7.35 -53.10 -17.54
N SER A 166 8.33 -53.89 -17.09
CA SER A 166 9.55 -54.14 -17.88
C SER A 166 9.19 -54.79 -19.22
N GLY A 167 9.32 -54.03 -20.32
CA GLY A 167 8.95 -54.44 -21.68
C GLY A 167 7.84 -53.61 -22.33
N SER A 168 7.18 -52.69 -21.61
CA SER A 168 6.30 -51.68 -22.20
C SER A 168 7.13 -50.59 -22.89
N ALA A 169 6.79 -50.24 -24.14
CA ALA A 169 7.46 -49.16 -24.88
C ALA A 169 7.13 -47.76 -24.36
N ASN A 170 6.10 -47.61 -23.51
CA ASN A 170 5.69 -46.35 -22.91
C ASN A 170 5.54 -46.49 -21.39
N VAL A 171 6.26 -45.64 -20.66
CA VAL A 171 6.33 -45.61 -19.19
C VAL A 171 5.12 -44.93 -18.53
N ASN A 172 4.27 -44.28 -19.34
CA ASN A 172 3.14 -43.47 -18.86
C ASN A 172 1.77 -44.12 -19.06
N ASN A 173 1.71 -45.41 -19.43
CA ASN A 173 0.43 -46.08 -19.68
C ASN A 173 -0.14 -46.66 -18.38
N VAL A 174 -1.43 -46.41 -18.12
CA VAL A 174 -2.15 -47.03 -17.01
C VAL A 174 -2.36 -48.52 -17.25
N LEU A 175 -1.97 -49.31 -16.26
CA LEU A 175 -2.31 -50.72 -16.11
C LEU A 175 -3.49 -50.81 -15.13
N ALA A 176 -4.46 -51.69 -15.40
CA ALA A 176 -5.45 -52.08 -14.41
C ALA A 176 -5.08 -53.47 -13.90
N SER A 177 -4.97 -53.65 -12.59
CA SER A 177 -4.93 -54.97 -11.95
C SER A 177 -6.30 -55.20 -11.29
N HIS A 178 -6.75 -56.46 -11.25
CA HIS A 178 -8.04 -56.82 -10.65
C HIS A 178 -7.79 -57.84 -9.54
N TRP A 179 -8.02 -57.46 -8.28
CA TRP A 179 -8.01 -58.40 -7.16
C TRP A 179 -9.32 -58.35 -6.39
N TRP A 180 -9.93 -59.52 -6.15
CA TRP A 180 -11.15 -59.64 -5.37
C TRP A 180 -11.07 -60.83 -4.41
N GLY A 181 -11.01 -60.56 -3.10
CA GLY A 181 -10.97 -61.59 -2.04
C GLY A 181 -9.64 -62.37 -1.92
N THR A 182 -9.55 -63.31 -0.99
CA THR A 182 -8.35 -64.12 -0.74
C THR A 182 -8.13 -65.18 -1.84
N GLY A 183 -7.64 -64.76 -3.01
CA GLY A 183 -7.18 -65.66 -4.09
C GLY A 183 -7.48 -65.24 -5.54
N GLY A 184 -7.68 -63.95 -5.83
CA GLY A 184 -7.94 -63.44 -7.18
C GLY A 184 -6.74 -63.55 -8.14
N SER A 185 -7.00 -63.55 -9.46
CA SER A 185 -5.98 -63.49 -10.51
C SER A 185 -5.93 -62.09 -11.11
N GLN A 186 -4.78 -61.41 -11.04
CA GLN A 186 -4.59 -60.10 -11.67
C GLN A 186 -4.54 -60.22 -13.20
N ILE A 187 -5.31 -59.41 -13.91
CA ILE A 187 -5.27 -59.28 -15.37
C ILE A 187 -4.75 -57.89 -15.71
N ILE A 188 -3.56 -57.81 -16.29
CA ILE A 188 -2.90 -56.54 -16.65
C ILE A 188 -3.37 -56.12 -18.05
N GLN A 189 -4.02 -54.96 -18.17
CA GLN A 189 -4.41 -54.38 -19.46
C GLN A 189 -3.81 -52.99 -19.65
N ASN A 190 -3.16 -52.76 -20.81
CA ASN A 190 -2.75 -51.43 -21.21
C ASN A 190 -3.97 -50.66 -21.74
N THR A 191 -4.32 -49.59 -21.04
CA THR A 191 -5.51 -48.78 -21.34
C THR A 191 -5.25 -47.70 -22.40
N GLY A 192 -3.99 -47.43 -22.76
CA GLY A 192 -3.57 -46.46 -23.78
C GLY A 192 -3.75 -45.00 -23.38
N THR A 193 -3.93 -44.71 -22.09
CA THR A 193 -4.03 -43.35 -21.53
C THR A 193 -2.63 -42.89 -21.09
N ASP A 194 -2.18 -41.73 -21.56
CA ASP A 194 -0.86 -41.15 -21.27
C ASP A 194 -0.92 -40.22 -20.05
N LEU A 195 -0.17 -40.58 -19.00
CA LEU A 195 -0.07 -39.82 -17.75
C LEU A 195 1.00 -38.71 -17.77
N SER A 196 1.48 -38.29 -18.94
CA SER A 196 2.51 -37.24 -19.05
C SER A 196 2.02 -35.83 -18.70
N ALA A 197 0.71 -35.65 -18.46
CA ALA A 197 0.12 -34.36 -18.11
C ALA A 197 0.27 -34.04 -16.61
N ALA A 198 0.25 -32.75 -16.28
CA ALA A 198 0.49 -32.30 -14.91
C ALA A 198 -0.66 -32.61 -13.95
N TYR A 199 -1.89 -32.81 -14.41
CA TYR A 199 -3.06 -33.16 -13.59
C TYR A 199 -3.98 -34.11 -14.35
N HIS A 200 -4.63 -35.02 -13.62
CA HIS A 200 -5.58 -36.00 -14.14
C HIS A 200 -6.80 -36.13 -13.22
N THR A 201 -7.98 -36.34 -13.80
CA THR A 201 -9.23 -36.54 -13.07
C THR A 201 -9.59 -38.02 -13.00
N TYR A 202 -9.84 -38.53 -11.81
CA TYR A 202 -10.20 -39.92 -11.57
C TYR A 202 -11.65 -39.99 -11.06
N GLY A 203 -12.35 -41.07 -11.37
CA GLY A 203 -13.73 -41.26 -10.89
C GLY A 203 -14.12 -42.72 -10.65
N VAL A 204 -15.05 -42.96 -9.73
CA VAL A 204 -15.62 -44.28 -9.42
C VAL A 204 -17.14 -44.19 -9.32
N GLU A 205 -17.82 -45.07 -10.04
CA GLU A 205 -19.27 -45.27 -9.98
C GLU A 205 -19.61 -46.59 -9.28
N TYR A 206 -20.52 -46.53 -8.31
CA TYR A 206 -21.07 -47.68 -7.60
C TYR A 206 -22.57 -47.82 -7.84
N VAL A 207 -22.96 -48.98 -8.34
CA VAL A 207 -24.35 -49.39 -8.48
C VAL A 207 -24.59 -50.66 -7.65
N PRO A 208 -25.25 -50.57 -6.48
CA PRO A 208 -25.40 -51.69 -5.55
C PRO A 208 -26.04 -52.91 -6.20
N GLY A 209 -25.43 -54.07 -5.99
CA GLY A 209 -25.86 -55.34 -6.58
C GLY A 209 -25.67 -55.45 -8.10
N LYS A 210 -25.12 -54.44 -8.77
CA LYS A 210 -24.96 -54.40 -10.23
C LYS A 210 -23.51 -54.23 -10.66
N SER A 211 -22.86 -53.11 -10.35
CA SER A 211 -21.52 -52.85 -10.86
C SER A 211 -20.69 -51.86 -10.03
N TRP A 212 -19.36 -51.99 -10.16
CA TRP A 212 -18.37 -50.95 -9.90
C TRP A 212 -17.72 -50.54 -11.21
N THR A 213 -17.60 -49.25 -11.51
CA THR A 213 -16.98 -48.74 -12.75
C THR A 213 -15.97 -47.65 -12.42
N VAL A 214 -14.84 -47.60 -13.12
CA VAL A 214 -13.72 -46.68 -12.85
C VAL A 214 -13.41 -45.86 -14.08
N PHE A 215 -13.11 -44.58 -13.87
CA PHE A 215 -12.83 -43.62 -14.92
C PHE A 215 -11.51 -42.88 -14.65
N LEU A 216 -10.79 -42.56 -15.74
CA LEU A 216 -9.65 -41.64 -15.75
C LEU A 216 -9.81 -40.69 -16.94
N ASP A 217 -9.77 -39.39 -16.67
CA ASP A 217 -10.03 -38.30 -17.62
C ASP A 217 -11.30 -38.55 -18.46
N GLY A 218 -12.32 -39.13 -17.81
CA GLY A 218 -13.63 -39.44 -18.41
C GLY A 218 -13.69 -40.72 -19.24
N LYS A 219 -12.58 -41.46 -19.34
CA LYS A 219 -12.53 -42.74 -20.04
C LYS A 219 -12.72 -43.89 -19.05
N GLU A 220 -13.64 -44.81 -19.34
CA GLU A 220 -13.82 -46.02 -18.54
C GLU A 220 -12.57 -46.90 -18.63
N MET A 221 -12.03 -47.23 -17.46
CA MET A 221 -10.79 -48.00 -17.31
C MET A 221 -11.07 -49.45 -16.93
N ALA A 222 -12.08 -49.69 -16.09
CA ALA A 222 -12.47 -51.02 -15.62
C ALA A 222 -13.92 -51.05 -15.11
N GLN A 223 -14.56 -52.24 -15.18
CA GLN A 223 -15.87 -52.50 -14.61
C GLN A 223 -15.99 -53.91 -14.03
N TRP A 224 -16.60 -54.02 -12.84
CA TRP A 224 -16.95 -55.28 -12.19
C TRP A 224 -18.46 -55.41 -12.07
N THR A 225 -19.02 -56.54 -12.49
CA THR A 225 -20.48 -56.78 -12.40
C THR A 225 -20.85 -57.99 -11.55
N THR A 226 -19.88 -58.68 -10.96
CA THR A 226 -20.07 -59.90 -10.16
C THR A 226 -19.62 -59.68 -8.74
N GLY A 227 -20.41 -60.15 -7.77
CA GLY A 227 -20.05 -60.07 -6.35
C GLY A 227 -20.27 -58.70 -5.70
N VAL A 228 -20.89 -57.76 -6.42
CA VAL A 228 -21.15 -56.39 -5.96
C VAL A 228 -22.19 -56.42 -4.82
N PRO A 229 -21.87 -55.94 -3.60
CA PRO A 229 -22.82 -55.95 -2.50
C PRO A 229 -24.01 -55.02 -2.76
N THR A 230 -25.13 -55.26 -2.09
CA THR A 230 -26.34 -54.41 -2.21
C THR A 230 -26.49 -53.40 -1.07
N ASN A 231 -25.68 -53.51 0.00
CA ASN A 231 -25.89 -52.72 1.22
C ASN A 231 -24.61 -52.40 2.03
N ALA A 232 -23.42 -52.60 1.46
CA ALA A 232 -22.17 -52.31 2.15
C ALA A 232 -21.72 -50.86 1.87
N ALA A 233 -21.25 -50.17 2.91
CA ALA A 233 -20.53 -48.90 2.78
C ALA A 233 -19.04 -49.22 2.62
N TYR A 234 -18.42 -48.61 1.61
CA TYR A 234 -16.99 -48.74 1.34
C TYR A 234 -16.32 -47.40 1.58
N GLU A 235 -15.16 -47.45 2.23
CA GLU A 235 -14.23 -46.35 2.34
C GLU A 235 -13.37 -46.32 1.07
N LEU A 236 -13.27 -45.13 0.49
CA LEU A 236 -12.45 -44.86 -0.68
C LEU A 236 -11.06 -44.40 -0.23
N VAL A 237 -10.01 -45.09 -0.70
CA VAL A 237 -8.62 -44.76 -0.37
C VAL A 237 -7.82 -44.57 -1.65
N MET A 238 -7.12 -43.43 -1.73
CA MET A 238 -6.06 -43.20 -2.71
C MET A 238 -4.70 -43.32 -2.05
N ASP A 239 -3.79 -44.00 -2.74
CA ASP A 239 -2.38 -44.08 -2.38
C ASP A 239 -1.50 -43.55 -3.52
N LEU A 240 -0.36 -42.94 -3.17
CA LEU A 240 0.67 -42.49 -4.12
C LEU A 240 1.97 -43.22 -3.81
N GLU A 241 2.43 -44.03 -4.76
CA GLU A 241 3.60 -44.92 -4.58
C GLU A 241 4.79 -44.54 -5.50
N MET A 242 6.03 -44.84 -5.07
CA MET A 242 7.29 -44.54 -5.79
C MET A 242 8.17 -45.80 -6.00
N ALA A 243 8.81 -45.95 -7.16
CA ALA A 243 9.68 -47.12 -7.50
C ALA A 243 11.16 -46.76 -7.86
N GLY A 244 12.12 -47.64 -7.57
CA GLY A 244 13.57 -47.46 -7.84
C GLY A 244 14.17 -48.33 -8.98
N PRO A 245 15.42 -48.06 -9.44
CA PRO A 245 15.84 -48.40 -10.81
C PRO A 245 16.33 -49.83 -11.11
N ASN A 246 16.38 -50.79 -10.18
CA ASN A 246 17.04 -52.09 -10.44
C ASN A 246 16.48 -53.31 -9.68
N ALA A 247 15.17 -53.38 -9.43
CA ALA A 247 14.55 -54.56 -8.83
C ALA A 247 13.66 -55.30 -9.83
N SER A 248 13.99 -56.57 -10.09
CA SER A 248 13.08 -57.50 -10.76
C SER A 248 12.06 -57.99 -9.73
N GLY A 249 10.82 -57.54 -9.85
CA GLY A 249 9.75 -57.92 -8.93
C GLY A 249 8.95 -56.69 -8.52
N TRP A 250 7.64 -56.82 -8.64
CA TRP A 250 6.66 -55.79 -8.34
C TRP A 250 6.96 -55.14 -6.97
N HIS A 251 7.05 -53.81 -6.97
CA HIS A 251 7.23 -52.90 -5.82
C HIS A 251 8.62 -52.93 -5.13
N THR A 252 9.48 -51.90 -5.31
CA THR A 252 10.52 -51.52 -4.31
C THR A 252 11.07 -50.08 -4.52
N VAL A 253 11.48 -49.49 -3.38
CA VAL A 253 11.73 -48.07 -3.03
C VAL A 253 13.04 -47.48 -3.60
N ALA A 254 13.09 -46.15 -3.81
CA ALA A 254 14.29 -45.38 -4.17
C ALA A 254 14.81 -44.43 -3.05
N ASN A 255 16.12 -44.18 -3.07
CA ASN A 255 16.92 -43.37 -2.14
C ASN A 255 16.55 -41.87 -2.16
N THR A 256 16.39 -41.26 -0.98
CA THR A 256 15.96 -39.87 -0.76
C THR A 256 16.96 -38.77 -1.15
N ALA A 257 18.19 -39.12 -1.57
CA ALA A 257 19.26 -38.14 -1.75
C ALA A 257 19.23 -37.33 -3.08
N THR A 258 18.39 -37.67 -4.07
CA THR A 258 18.49 -37.09 -5.43
C THR A 258 17.22 -36.46 -5.99
N HIS A 259 16.16 -36.22 -5.21
CA HIS A 259 14.92 -35.63 -5.74
C HIS A 259 14.57 -34.30 -5.04
N PRO A 260 14.70 -33.14 -5.72
CA PRO A 260 14.14 -31.88 -5.28
C PRO A 260 12.91 -31.55 -6.15
N GLY A 261 11.71 -31.91 -5.69
CA GLY A 261 10.46 -31.52 -6.35
C GLY A 261 9.24 -31.75 -5.47
N PRO A 262 8.26 -30.82 -5.43
CA PRO A 262 7.09 -30.91 -4.56
C PRO A 262 6.07 -31.95 -5.06
N PHE A 263 5.55 -32.76 -4.14
CA PHE A 263 4.42 -33.66 -4.34
C PHE A 263 3.14 -32.92 -3.88
N GLU A 264 2.36 -32.38 -4.81
CA GLU A 264 1.11 -31.66 -4.48
C GLU A 264 -0.10 -32.54 -4.82
N LEU A 265 -0.82 -32.97 -3.78
CA LEU A 265 -2.22 -33.41 -3.90
C LEU A 265 -3.10 -32.19 -3.61
N ASP A 266 -3.89 -31.78 -4.59
CA ASP A 266 -4.90 -30.73 -4.37
C ASP A 266 -6.24 -31.41 -4.11
N VAL A 267 -6.63 -31.46 -2.83
CA VAL A 267 -7.84 -32.15 -2.37
C VAL A 267 -9.07 -31.23 -2.41
N SER A 268 -8.91 -30.00 -2.88
CA SER A 268 -9.98 -29.02 -3.00
C SER A 268 -11.01 -29.35 -4.09
N ASP A 269 -10.77 -30.37 -4.93
CA ASP A 269 -11.63 -30.73 -6.07
C ASP A 269 -12.36 -32.10 -5.96
N VAL A 270 -12.57 -32.63 -4.75
CA VAL A 270 -13.29 -33.92 -4.56
C VAL A 270 -14.81 -33.72 -4.57
N GLN A 271 -15.51 -34.36 -5.51
CA GLN A 271 -16.98 -34.28 -5.63
C GLN A 271 -17.63 -35.67 -5.54
N VAL A 272 -18.66 -35.81 -4.70
CA VAL A 272 -19.43 -37.06 -4.52
C VAL A 272 -20.92 -36.82 -4.72
N TYR A 273 -21.55 -37.68 -5.52
CA TYR A 273 -22.93 -37.59 -6.01
C TYR A 273 -23.76 -38.81 -5.59
N SER A 274 -25.04 -38.61 -5.25
CA SER A 274 -26.02 -39.68 -4.93
C SER A 274 -27.07 -39.88 -6.05
N LEU A 275 -27.63 -41.09 -6.13
CA LEU A 275 -28.73 -41.41 -7.06
C LEU A 275 -30.03 -40.71 -6.67
N SER A 276 -30.68 -40.04 -7.63
CA SER A 276 -32.04 -39.53 -7.45
C SER A 276 -33.06 -40.67 -7.52
N SER A 277 -33.96 -40.78 -6.53
CA SER A 277 -34.98 -41.83 -6.50
C SER A 277 -36.29 -41.39 -7.16
N ALA A 278 -36.91 -42.29 -7.94
CA ALA A 278 -38.24 -42.15 -8.55
C ALA A 278 -39.26 -43.13 -7.89
N PRO A 279 -40.59 -42.87 -7.97
CA PRO A 279 -41.54 -42.94 -6.83
C PRO A 279 -42.36 -44.23 -6.68
N THR A 280 -43.04 -44.44 -5.53
CA THR A 280 -44.49 -44.81 -5.41
C THR A 280 -45.02 -45.03 -3.97
N SER A 281 -46.19 -44.42 -3.71
CA SER A 281 -47.32 -44.76 -2.80
C SER A 281 -47.25 -44.71 -1.26
N ALA A 282 -48.18 -43.91 -0.70
CA ALA A 282 -48.60 -43.67 0.70
C ALA A 282 -49.36 -44.86 1.36
N PRO A 283 -49.87 -44.82 2.64
CA PRO A 283 -49.88 -43.73 3.65
C PRO A 283 -49.49 -44.15 5.10
N SER A 284 -49.20 -43.19 5.98
CA SER A 284 -49.65 -43.21 7.40
C SER A 284 -49.16 -41.99 8.18
N SER A 285 -50.12 -41.31 8.81
CA SER A 285 -50.00 -40.11 9.63
C SER A 285 -49.44 -40.40 11.02
N ALA A 286 -48.35 -39.70 11.38
CA ALA A 286 -48.07 -39.30 12.75
C ALA A 286 -47.75 -37.79 12.73
N PRO A 287 -48.40 -36.94 13.55
CA PRO A 287 -48.13 -35.51 13.56
C PRO A 287 -46.73 -35.29 14.15
N ALA A 288 -45.84 -34.65 13.40
CA ALA A 288 -44.60 -34.12 13.95
C ALA A 288 -44.96 -33.14 15.08
N THR A 289 -44.48 -33.42 16.29
CA THR A 289 -44.77 -32.64 17.51
C THR A 289 -43.77 -31.51 17.76
N ASN A 290 -42.83 -31.28 16.85
CA ASN A 290 -41.86 -30.19 16.95
C ASN A 290 -42.19 -29.08 15.95
N PRO A 291 -41.98 -27.81 16.33
CA PRO A 291 -42.07 -26.68 15.41
C PRO A 291 -41.12 -26.88 14.21
N PRO A 292 -41.49 -26.42 13.01
CA PRO A 292 -40.59 -26.36 11.87
C PRO A 292 -39.25 -25.67 12.19
N ALA A 293 -38.14 -26.20 11.68
CA ALA A 293 -36.85 -25.52 11.75
C ALA A 293 -36.75 -24.55 10.57
N VAL A 294 -37.00 -23.27 10.85
CA VAL A 294 -36.91 -22.20 9.85
C VAL A 294 -35.57 -21.49 10.00
N THR A 295 -34.93 -21.17 8.88
CA THR A 295 -33.77 -20.25 8.85
C THR A 295 -34.08 -19.10 7.91
N GLU A 296 -33.41 -17.97 8.09
CA GLU A 296 -33.56 -16.76 7.29
C GLU A 296 -32.23 -16.02 7.23
N SER A 297 -31.86 -15.54 6.05
CA SER A 297 -30.65 -14.76 5.77
C SER A 297 -30.87 -13.87 4.54
N LEU A 298 -30.03 -12.84 4.38
CA LEU A 298 -29.88 -12.15 3.10
C LEU A 298 -29.30 -13.11 2.05
N VAL A 299 -29.77 -13.02 0.81
CA VAL A 299 -29.16 -13.68 -0.36
C VAL A 299 -27.77 -13.12 -0.63
N SER A 300 -27.59 -11.82 -0.39
CA SER A 300 -26.33 -11.12 -0.59
C SER A 300 -26.25 -9.98 0.42
N ASN A 301 -25.18 -9.97 1.21
CA ASN A 301 -24.78 -8.80 1.99
C ASN A 301 -23.81 -7.99 1.11
N THR A 302 -24.27 -6.89 0.53
CA THR A 302 -23.44 -6.03 -0.34
C THR A 302 -22.59 -5.03 0.43
N GLY A 303 -22.73 -4.97 1.75
CA GLY A 303 -22.01 -4.00 2.56
C GLY A 303 -20.50 -4.21 2.58
N ALA A 304 -19.78 -3.18 3.01
CA ALA A 304 -18.31 -3.13 3.05
C ALA A 304 -17.65 -4.28 3.87
N SER A 305 -18.42 -4.97 4.72
CA SER A 305 -18.02 -6.22 5.38
C SER A 305 -19.20 -7.19 5.43
N ALA A 306 -18.95 -8.49 5.22
CA ALA A 306 -19.97 -9.53 5.34
C ALA A 306 -20.65 -9.60 6.72
N SER A 307 -20.07 -8.97 7.76
CA SER A 307 -20.58 -8.96 9.14
C SER A 307 -21.35 -7.70 9.54
N ASN A 308 -21.41 -6.64 8.72
CA ASN A 308 -22.04 -5.38 9.12
C ASN A 308 -23.59 -5.39 9.03
N ALA A 309 -24.18 -6.39 8.37
CA ALA A 309 -25.62 -6.52 8.11
C ALA A 309 -26.24 -5.27 7.43
N ILE A 310 -25.48 -4.54 6.60
CA ILE A 310 -25.95 -3.41 5.80
C ILE A 310 -25.91 -3.83 4.33
N THR A 311 -27.03 -3.71 3.61
CA THR A 311 -27.13 -4.18 2.22
C THR A 311 -27.94 -3.22 1.35
N SER A 312 -27.66 -3.21 0.06
CA SER A 312 -28.48 -2.56 -0.98
C SER A 312 -29.50 -3.50 -1.62
N LYS A 313 -29.57 -4.75 -1.13
CA LYS A 313 -30.43 -5.80 -1.68
C LYS A 313 -31.29 -6.43 -0.60
N ALA A 314 -32.60 -6.28 -0.73
CA ALA A 314 -33.58 -6.83 0.21
C ALA A 314 -33.83 -8.35 0.03
N ALA A 315 -33.22 -9.01 -0.95
CA ALA A 315 -33.52 -10.41 -1.26
C ALA A 315 -33.12 -11.34 -0.10
N LEU A 316 -34.06 -12.20 0.31
CA LEU A 316 -33.97 -13.12 1.43
C LEU A 316 -33.94 -14.56 0.93
N THR A 317 -33.25 -15.41 1.68
CA THR A 317 -33.21 -16.85 1.51
C THR A 317 -33.29 -17.54 2.86
N GLY A 318 -33.74 -18.78 2.86
CA GLY A 318 -33.76 -19.58 4.06
C GLY A 318 -34.22 -20.99 3.81
N SER A 319 -34.37 -21.73 4.90
CA SER A 319 -34.90 -23.09 4.90
C SER A 319 -36.23 -23.18 5.64
N GLY A 320 -37.07 -24.12 5.22
CA GLY A 320 -38.29 -24.56 5.89
C GLY A 320 -38.62 -26.00 5.45
N ASN A 321 -39.76 -26.54 5.87
CA ASN A 321 -40.18 -27.85 5.40
C ASN A 321 -40.48 -27.80 3.89
N ALA A 322 -40.07 -28.83 3.16
CA ALA A 322 -40.28 -28.90 1.71
C ALA A 322 -41.77 -28.76 1.33
N GLY A 323 -42.06 -27.85 0.40
CA GLY A 323 -43.43 -27.53 -0.04
C GLY A 323 -44.26 -26.70 0.94
N ALA A 324 -43.71 -26.30 2.08
CA ALA A 324 -44.42 -25.49 3.07
C ALA A 324 -44.46 -24.00 2.68
N VAL A 325 -45.53 -23.34 3.10
CA VAL A 325 -45.69 -21.89 2.93
C VAL A 325 -44.97 -21.17 4.06
N VAL A 326 -43.97 -20.36 3.71
CA VAL A 326 -43.23 -19.50 4.63
C VAL A 326 -43.83 -18.11 4.55
N THR A 327 -44.19 -17.53 5.70
CA THR A 327 -44.75 -16.18 5.85
C THR A 327 -43.69 -15.24 6.39
N ILE A 328 -43.47 -14.11 5.72
CA ILE A 328 -42.47 -13.11 6.09
C ILE A 328 -43.20 -11.90 6.66
N THR A 329 -42.84 -11.51 7.88
CA THR A 329 -43.46 -10.38 8.59
C THR A 329 -42.43 -9.38 9.10
N GLU A 330 -42.81 -8.11 9.17
CA GLU A 330 -42.11 -7.07 9.93
C GLU A 330 -43.05 -6.58 11.05
N GLY A 331 -42.69 -6.91 12.30
CA GLY A 331 -43.59 -6.72 13.44
C GLY A 331 -44.91 -7.49 13.25
N THR A 332 -46.03 -6.77 13.12
CA THR A 332 -47.36 -7.35 12.89
C THR A 332 -47.80 -7.34 11.43
N VAL A 333 -47.00 -6.75 10.53
CA VAL A 333 -47.34 -6.60 9.11
C VAL A 333 -46.78 -7.79 8.32
N THR A 334 -47.64 -8.48 7.58
CA THR A 334 -47.20 -9.50 6.61
C THR A 334 -46.74 -8.83 5.32
N LEU A 335 -45.46 -8.99 5.00
CA LEU A 335 -44.85 -8.49 3.78
C LEU A 335 -45.17 -9.40 2.58
N GLY A 336 -45.34 -10.70 2.84
CA GLY A 336 -45.78 -11.67 1.84
C GLY A 336 -45.55 -13.10 2.28
N THR A 337 -45.76 -14.02 1.34
CA THR A 337 -45.50 -15.45 1.52
C THR A 337 -44.70 -15.99 0.35
N THR A 338 -43.92 -17.03 0.60
CA THR A 338 -43.22 -17.83 -0.41
C THR A 338 -43.40 -19.32 -0.09
N THR A 339 -43.04 -20.20 -1.01
CA THR A 339 -43.11 -21.66 -0.79
C THR A 339 -41.71 -22.24 -0.84
N ALA A 340 -41.33 -23.00 0.18
CA ALA A 340 -40.09 -23.77 0.16
C ALA A 340 -40.15 -24.83 -0.95
N ASN A 341 -39.10 -24.91 -1.75
CA ASN A 341 -39.02 -25.88 -2.84
C ASN A 341 -38.94 -27.32 -2.30
N SER A 342 -38.82 -28.31 -3.19
CA SER A 342 -38.73 -29.72 -2.80
C SER A 342 -37.53 -30.07 -1.92
N SER A 343 -36.52 -29.19 -1.86
CA SER A 343 -35.33 -29.31 -1.01
C SER A 343 -35.45 -28.48 0.28
N GLY A 344 -36.59 -27.84 0.53
CA GLY A 344 -36.80 -27.01 1.72
C GLY A 344 -36.23 -25.59 1.63
N VAL A 345 -35.68 -25.18 0.49
CA VAL A 345 -35.11 -23.83 0.30
C VAL A 345 -36.19 -22.88 -0.21
N TRP A 346 -36.25 -21.68 0.34
CA TRP A 346 -37.14 -20.63 -0.11
C TRP A 346 -36.37 -19.34 -0.39
N THR A 347 -36.92 -18.52 -1.29
CA THR A 347 -36.44 -17.16 -1.56
C THR A 347 -37.61 -16.19 -1.56
N PHE A 348 -37.38 -14.96 -1.09
CA PHE A 348 -38.38 -13.90 -1.10
C PHE A 348 -37.70 -12.54 -1.27
N THR A 349 -38.33 -11.61 -1.98
CA THR A 349 -37.80 -10.24 -2.13
C THR A 349 -38.89 -9.26 -1.68
N PRO A 350 -38.85 -8.81 -0.41
CA PRO A 350 -39.79 -7.81 0.09
C PRO A 350 -39.52 -6.45 -0.56
N ALA A 351 -40.58 -5.65 -0.69
CA ALA A 351 -40.46 -4.23 -1.01
C ALA A 351 -40.37 -3.46 0.31
N LEU A 352 -39.18 -2.95 0.61
CA LEU A 352 -38.87 -2.20 1.83
C LEU A 352 -38.35 -0.81 1.44
N ALA A 353 -38.56 0.18 2.31
CA ALA A 353 -37.88 1.47 2.21
C ALA A 353 -36.51 1.39 2.89
N ASP A 354 -35.62 2.34 2.62
CA ASP A 354 -34.32 2.39 3.30
C ASP A 354 -34.49 2.58 4.81
N GLY A 355 -33.65 1.88 5.59
CA GLY A 355 -33.65 1.90 7.05
C GLY A 355 -33.36 0.54 7.69
N THR A 356 -33.43 0.49 9.01
CA THR A 356 -33.24 -0.74 9.78
C THR A 356 -34.51 -1.58 9.79
N HIS A 357 -34.36 -2.88 9.54
CA HIS A 357 -35.44 -3.86 9.49
C HIS A 357 -35.20 -5.04 10.42
N THR A 358 -36.30 -5.54 10.99
CA THR A 358 -36.36 -6.80 11.74
C THR A 358 -37.44 -7.66 11.11
N LEU A 359 -37.01 -8.61 10.27
CA LEU A 359 -37.91 -9.52 9.58
C LEU A 359 -38.00 -10.86 10.30
N VAL A 360 -39.16 -11.48 10.20
CA VAL A 360 -39.44 -12.81 10.76
C VAL A 360 -40.04 -13.68 9.68
N ALA A 361 -39.29 -14.70 9.23
CA ALA A 361 -39.81 -15.81 8.47
C ALA A 361 -40.43 -16.86 9.40
N SER A 362 -41.66 -17.31 9.11
CA SER A 362 -42.36 -18.31 9.92
C SER A 362 -43.11 -19.33 9.08
N GLU A 363 -43.20 -20.56 9.58
CA GLU A 363 -43.95 -21.66 8.96
C GLU A 363 -44.81 -22.33 10.02
N THR A 364 -46.06 -22.67 9.69
CA THR A 364 -46.95 -23.48 10.53
C THR A 364 -47.17 -24.84 9.90
N ASN A 365 -46.84 -25.91 10.63
CA ASN A 365 -47.06 -27.27 10.15
C ASN A 365 -48.55 -27.67 10.22
N SER A 366 -48.90 -28.83 9.65
CA SER A 366 -50.27 -29.37 9.68
C SER A 366 -50.81 -29.67 11.09
N SER A 367 -49.92 -29.75 12.09
CA SER A 367 -50.27 -29.93 13.51
C SER A 367 -50.54 -28.60 14.24
N GLY A 368 -50.44 -27.47 13.53
CA GLY A 368 -50.69 -26.13 14.08
C GLY A 368 -49.52 -25.53 14.87
N GLN A 369 -48.31 -26.11 14.79
CA GLN A 369 -47.12 -25.57 15.46
C GLN A 369 -46.33 -24.66 14.53
N THR A 370 -45.89 -23.51 15.04
CA THR A 370 -45.16 -22.50 14.26
C THR A 370 -43.69 -22.44 14.65
N GLY A 371 -42.81 -22.53 13.66
CA GLY A 371 -41.38 -22.25 13.78
C GLY A 371 -41.04 -20.93 13.11
N SER A 372 -40.03 -20.21 13.60
CA SER A 372 -39.64 -18.91 13.05
C SER A 372 -38.15 -18.63 13.15
N ALA A 373 -37.63 -17.85 12.22
CA ALA A 373 -36.31 -17.22 12.27
C ALA A 373 -36.48 -15.70 12.31
N THR A 374 -35.47 -14.99 12.81
CA THR A 374 -35.47 -13.51 12.82
C THR A 374 -34.18 -13.01 12.21
N LEU A 375 -34.30 -12.08 11.28
CA LEU A 375 -33.18 -11.43 10.60
C LEU A 375 -33.23 -9.91 10.86
N ASN A 376 -32.12 -9.37 11.35
CA ASN A 376 -31.91 -7.93 11.49
C ASN A 376 -30.91 -7.46 10.45
N PHE A 377 -31.24 -6.42 9.70
CA PHE A 377 -30.34 -5.78 8.75
C PHE A 377 -30.76 -4.32 8.51
N THR A 378 -29.86 -3.52 7.94
CA THR A 378 -30.18 -2.19 7.41
C THR A 378 -30.20 -2.28 5.89
N LEU A 379 -31.32 -1.88 5.29
CA LEU A 379 -31.43 -1.71 3.85
C LEU A 379 -31.04 -0.27 3.52
N ASP A 380 -30.09 -0.12 2.63
CA ASP A 380 -29.68 1.18 2.10
C ASP A 380 -29.46 1.03 0.60
N THR A 381 -30.40 1.54 -0.18
CA THR A 381 -30.38 1.49 -1.64
C THR A 381 -29.96 2.81 -2.28
N THR A 382 -29.64 3.81 -1.46
CA THR A 382 -29.38 5.18 -1.91
C THR A 382 -27.88 5.45 -1.90
N PRO A 383 -27.28 5.88 -3.02
CA PRO A 383 -25.87 6.29 -3.01
C PRO A 383 -25.61 7.57 -2.21
N PRO A 384 -24.37 7.76 -1.71
CA PRO A 384 -23.95 9.02 -1.12
C PRO A 384 -24.17 10.20 -2.07
N THR A 385 -24.57 11.33 -1.49
CA THR A 385 -24.76 12.58 -2.23
C THR A 385 -23.65 13.57 -1.92
N LEU A 386 -23.12 14.24 -2.95
CA LEU A 386 -22.19 15.35 -2.76
C LEU A 386 -22.95 16.56 -2.20
N ALA A 387 -22.60 16.95 -0.99
CA ALA A 387 -23.11 18.13 -0.31
C ALA A 387 -22.29 19.38 -0.63
N GLU A 388 -20.96 19.25 -0.76
CA GLU A 388 -20.04 20.33 -1.12
C GLU A 388 -19.06 19.87 -2.20
N ASP A 389 -18.86 20.72 -3.21
CA ASP A 389 -17.86 20.60 -4.28
C ASP A 389 -17.35 22.01 -4.62
N GLY A 390 -16.69 22.61 -3.63
CA GLY A 390 -16.15 23.96 -3.65
C GLY A 390 -14.73 24.02 -4.23
N PRO A 391 -14.28 25.20 -4.67
CA PRO A 391 -12.97 25.34 -5.30
C PRO A 391 -11.83 25.09 -4.29
N ALA A 392 -10.94 24.16 -4.62
CA ALA A 392 -9.60 24.13 -4.06
C ALA A 392 -8.68 25.00 -4.90
N SER A 393 -7.87 25.83 -4.24
CA SER A 393 -6.90 26.67 -4.93
C SER A 393 -5.59 26.78 -4.17
N LEU A 394 -4.49 26.59 -4.89
CA LEU A 394 -3.13 26.68 -4.39
C LEU A 394 -2.27 27.50 -5.36
N ALA A 395 -1.13 27.97 -4.88
CA ALA A 395 -0.05 28.43 -5.74
C ALA A 395 0.59 27.23 -6.48
N GLY A 396 1.13 27.45 -7.69
CA GLY A 396 1.94 26.45 -8.40
C GLY A 396 3.10 25.94 -7.54
N GLY A 397 3.43 24.65 -7.63
CA GLY A 397 4.40 23.98 -6.73
C GLY A 397 3.92 23.73 -5.30
N GLY A 398 2.73 24.21 -4.92
CA GLY A 398 2.24 24.15 -3.54
C GLY A 398 1.58 22.84 -3.11
N THR A 399 1.24 22.77 -1.84
CA THR A 399 0.40 21.73 -1.24
C THR A 399 -0.86 22.36 -0.65
N ILE A 400 -2.02 21.74 -0.85
CA ILE A 400 -3.26 22.13 -0.20
C ILE A 400 -3.89 20.95 0.54
N THR A 401 -4.31 21.16 1.78
CA THR A 401 -5.17 20.22 2.50
C THR A 401 -6.61 20.40 2.04
N ILE A 402 -7.21 19.31 1.54
CA ILE A 402 -8.61 19.27 1.14
C ILE A 402 -9.44 19.02 2.41
N THR A 403 -10.37 19.93 2.69
CA THR A 403 -11.23 19.86 3.89
C THR A 403 -12.69 19.63 3.52
N SER A 404 -13.51 19.29 4.51
CA SER A 404 -14.96 19.11 4.32
C SER A 404 -15.74 20.38 3.96
N SER A 405 -15.08 21.54 3.97
CA SER A 405 -15.65 22.77 3.41
C SER A 405 -15.50 22.88 1.89
N GLN A 406 -14.63 22.06 1.30
CA GLN A 406 -14.36 22.03 -0.14
C GLN A 406 -14.94 20.77 -0.78
N LEU A 407 -14.81 19.62 -0.14
CA LEU A 407 -15.32 18.36 -0.66
C LEU A 407 -16.08 17.65 0.45
N ARG A 408 -17.38 17.42 0.28
CA ARG A 408 -18.18 16.71 1.27
C ARG A 408 -19.25 15.87 0.63
N ALA A 409 -19.32 14.62 1.04
CA ALA A 409 -20.42 13.72 0.77
C ALA A 409 -21.24 13.56 2.05
N THR A 410 -22.49 13.18 1.88
CA THR A 410 -23.38 12.81 2.96
C THR A 410 -24.25 11.66 2.54
N ASP A 411 -24.43 10.75 3.48
CA ASP A 411 -25.37 9.67 3.47
C ASP A 411 -26.09 9.57 4.82
N ASN A 412 -27.37 9.18 4.82
CA ASN A 412 -28.19 9.15 6.03
C ASN A 412 -28.12 7.82 6.80
N LEU A 413 -27.53 6.78 6.22
CA LEU A 413 -27.40 5.44 6.80
C LEU A 413 -25.94 5.00 6.96
N SER A 414 -25.00 5.81 6.50
CA SER A 414 -23.56 5.65 6.69
C SER A 414 -22.96 6.76 7.55
N SER A 415 -21.92 6.42 8.31
CA SER A 415 -21.10 7.40 9.01
C SER A 415 -19.97 7.93 8.12
N ASP A 416 -19.37 9.07 8.49
CA ASP A 416 -18.26 9.68 7.75
C ASP A 416 -17.06 8.72 7.57
N ALA A 417 -16.85 7.77 8.49
CA ALA A 417 -15.79 6.76 8.39
C ALA A 417 -16.11 5.62 7.41
N GLN A 418 -17.38 5.49 7.01
CA GLN A 418 -17.87 4.47 6.08
C GLN A 418 -18.07 5.02 4.67
N GLU A 419 -18.15 6.33 4.52
CA GLU A 419 -18.15 6.99 3.21
C GLU A 419 -16.74 7.04 2.64
N THR A 420 -16.49 6.25 1.60
CA THR A 420 -15.16 6.07 1.01
C THR A 420 -15.08 6.72 -0.36
N TYR A 421 -14.16 7.66 -0.51
CA TYR A 421 -13.75 8.27 -1.77
C TYR A 421 -12.71 7.38 -2.45
N THR A 422 -12.94 7.02 -3.70
CA THR A 422 -11.99 6.27 -4.53
C THR A 422 -11.65 7.09 -5.76
N ILE A 423 -10.37 7.37 -5.97
CA ILE A 423 -9.86 8.08 -7.14
C ILE A 423 -9.91 7.14 -8.34
N VAL A 424 -10.72 7.49 -9.34
CA VAL A 424 -10.87 6.74 -10.60
C VAL A 424 -10.07 7.37 -11.74
N LYS A 425 -9.65 8.63 -11.58
CA LYS A 425 -8.67 9.29 -12.45
C LYS A 425 -7.76 10.17 -11.60
N ASN A 426 -6.48 9.84 -11.59
CA ASN A 426 -5.46 10.61 -10.88
C ASN A 426 -5.35 12.04 -11.43
N PRO A 427 -4.90 13.00 -10.60
CA PRO A 427 -4.49 14.30 -11.08
C PRO A 427 -3.36 14.17 -12.11
N ALA A 428 -3.30 15.11 -13.07
CA ALA A 428 -2.31 15.11 -14.13
C ALA A 428 -1.04 15.88 -13.76
N ALA A 429 -1.17 16.91 -12.92
CA ALA A 429 -0.08 17.79 -12.51
C ALA A 429 0.43 17.49 -11.09
N GLY A 430 -0.29 16.65 -10.34
CA GLY A 430 -0.01 16.37 -8.93
C GLY A 430 -0.45 14.98 -8.46
N PHE A 431 -0.44 14.78 -7.15
CA PHE A 431 -0.93 13.56 -6.51
C PHE A 431 -1.60 13.87 -5.15
N LEU A 432 -2.42 12.95 -4.66
CA LEU A 432 -3.02 13.06 -3.32
C LEU A 432 -2.24 12.27 -2.29
N THR A 433 -2.23 12.74 -1.05
CA THR A 433 -1.72 12.03 0.13
C THR A 433 -2.77 11.93 1.22
N LEU A 434 -2.76 10.81 1.95
CA LEU A 434 -3.43 10.65 3.23
C LEU A 434 -2.37 10.62 4.34
N ALA A 435 -2.39 11.62 5.23
CA ALA A 435 -1.42 11.78 6.31
C ALA A 435 0.05 11.71 5.81
N GLY A 436 0.33 12.35 4.66
CA GLY A 436 1.65 12.41 4.04
C GLY A 436 2.04 11.22 3.16
N VAL A 437 1.20 10.18 3.06
CA VAL A 437 1.46 9.01 2.19
C VAL A 437 0.59 9.07 0.96
N ALA A 438 1.18 8.88 -0.23
CA ALA A 438 0.43 8.88 -1.50
C ALA A 438 -0.77 7.93 -1.44
N THR A 439 -1.94 8.41 -1.87
CA THR A 439 -3.19 7.65 -1.77
C THR A 439 -4.07 7.82 -3.01
N THR A 440 -4.88 6.80 -3.28
CA THR A 440 -5.99 6.82 -4.24
C THR A 440 -7.33 6.59 -3.55
N THR A 441 -7.35 6.50 -2.21
CA THR A 441 -8.56 6.25 -1.43
C THR A 441 -8.51 6.97 -0.08
N PHE A 442 -9.61 7.54 0.37
CA PHE A 442 -9.74 8.16 1.70
C PHE A 442 -11.23 8.18 2.11
N THR A 443 -11.52 8.51 3.37
CA THR A 443 -12.89 8.56 3.91
C THR A 443 -13.39 10.00 4.11
N GLN A 444 -14.69 10.21 4.26
CA GLN A 444 -15.23 11.51 4.67
C GLN A 444 -14.64 11.94 6.03
N ALA A 445 -14.45 10.99 6.95
CA ALA A 445 -13.78 11.25 8.23
C ALA A 445 -12.32 11.73 8.05
N ASP A 446 -11.61 11.33 7.00
CA ASP A 446 -10.25 11.82 6.73
C ASP A 446 -10.26 13.29 6.31
N LEU A 447 -11.27 13.73 5.54
CA LEU A 447 -11.48 15.13 5.19
C LEU A 447 -11.87 15.96 6.43
N ASP A 448 -12.75 15.42 7.28
CA ASP A 448 -13.16 16.09 8.52
C ASP A 448 -11.99 16.27 9.51
N ASN A 449 -11.03 15.34 9.47
CA ASN A 449 -9.80 15.38 10.28
C ASN A 449 -8.61 16.05 9.56
N ASN A 450 -8.83 16.69 8.40
CA ASN A 450 -7.80 17.42 7.64
C ASN A 450 -6.58 16.55 7.25
N ARG A 451 -6.78 15.28 6.94
CA ARG A 451 -5.70 14.32 6.65
C ARG A 451 -5.39 14.16 5.16
N VAL A 452 -6.23 14.69 4.29
CA VAL A 452 -6.09 14.55 2.84
C VAL A 452 -5.47 15.81 2.26
N SER A 453 -4.41 15.68 1.48
CA SER A 453 -3.75 16.80 0.82
C SER A 453 -3.48 16.50 -0.65
N TYR A 454 -3.51 17.53 -1.50
CA TYR A 454 -3.04 17.49 -2.87
C TYR A 454 -1.69 18.20 -2.97
N HIS A 455 -0.75 17.61 -3.70
CA HIS A 455 0.60 18.11 -3.95
C HIS A 455 0.78 18.31 -5.45
N GLU A 456 1.07 19.52 -5.90
CA GLU A 456 1.43 19.79 -7.29
C GLU A 456 2.92 19.51 -7.49
N VAL A 457 3.26 18.84 -8.60
CA VAL A 457 4.65 18.50 -8.93
C VAL A 457 5.03 18.83 -10.37
N THR A 458 4.11 19.41 -11.14
CA THR A 458 4.29 19.70 -12.56
C THR A 458 4.23 21.20 -12.78
N THR A 459 5.40 21.82 -12.92
CA THR A 459 5.53 23.26 -13.09
C THR A 459 4.72 23.78 -14.30
N GLY A 460 4.00 24.88 -14.10
CA GLY A 460 3.25 25.59 -15.14
C GLY A 460 1.80 25.12 -15.38
N ALA A 461 1.26 24.24 -14.53
CA ALA A 461 -0.17 23.93 -14.57
C ALA A 461 -1.01 25.13 -14.07
N SER A 462 -2.04 25.52 -14.82
CA SER A 462 -3.02 26.54 -14.39
C SER A 462 -4.28 25.95 -13.76
N SER A 463 -4.36 24.63 -13.72
CA SER A 463 -5.46 23.85 -13.17
C SER A 463 -5.06 22.38 -13.14
N ASP A 464 -5.58 21.63 -12.18
CA ASP A 464 -5.58 20.19 -12.18
C ASP A 464 -6.95 19.66 -11.73
N SER A 465 -7.17 18.37 -11.82
CA SER A 465 -8.38 17.73 -11.30
C SER A 465 -8.17 16.26 -11.13
N PHE A 466 -8.86 15.66 -10.15
CA PHE A 466 -9.01 14.22 -10.07
C PHE A 466 -10.48 13.83 -10.22
N ALA A 467 -10.73 12.65 -10.78
CA ALA A 467 -12.07 12.08 -10.78
C ALA A 467 -12.17 11.02 -9.69
N PHE A 468 -13.30 10.98 -9.00
CA PHE A 468 -13.54 10.08 -7.88
C PHE A 468 -14.96 9.53 -7.88
N THR A 469 -15.18 8.46 -7.13
CA THR A 469 -16.50 7.95 -6.75
C THR A 469 -16.59 7.92 -5.24
N VAL A 470 -17.78 8.13 -4.67
CA VAL A 470 -18.02 7.91 -3.23
C VAL A 470 -18.88 6.67 -3.08
N SER A 471 -18.48 5.77 -2.20
CA SER A 471 -19.28 4.59 -1.82
C SER A 471 -19.60 4.58 -0.34
N ASP A 472 -20.76 4.03 0.00
CA ASP A 472 -21.26 3.91 1.38
C ASP A 472 -20.97 2.53 2.00
N ALA A 473 -21.50 2.31 3.21
CA ALA A 473 -21.39 1.05 3.93
C ALA A 473 -22.15 -0.11 3.28
N ALA A 474 -23.13 0.16 2.41
CA ALA A 474 -23.99 -0.80 1.72
C ALA A 474 -23.46 -1.18 0.32
N GLY A 475 -22.43 -0.48 -0.14
CA GLY A 475 -21.78 -0.66 -1.44
C GLY A 475 -22.44 0.13 -2.58
N ASN A 476 -23.36 1.06 -2.30
CA ASN A 476 -23.85 1.96 -3.36
C ASN A 476 -22.77 2.97 -3.72
N SER A 477 -22.82 3.54 -4.93
CA SER A 477 -21.82 4.48 -5.42
C SER A 477 -22.44 5.67 -6.13
N SER A 478 -21.92 6.87 -5.86
CA SER A 478 -22.39 8.15 -6.42
C SER A 478 -22.10 8.33 -7.92
N GLY A 479 -21.43 7.36 -8.56
CA GLY A 479 -20.89 7.50 -9.92
C GLY A 479 -19.65 8.39 -9.97
N ALA A 480 -19.03 8.51 -11.15
CA ALA A 480 -17.81 9.31 -11.30
C ALA A 480 -18.12 10.81 -11.23
N GLN A 481 -17.43 11.49 -10.31
CA GLN A 481 -17.47 12.92 -10.05
C GLN A 481 -16.08 13.50 -10.28
N GLN A 482 -15.96 14.82 -10.44
CA GLN A 482 -14.69 15.49 -10.68
C GLN A 482 -14.48 16.61 -9.66
N PHE A 483 -13.35 16.57 -8.96
CA PHE A 483 -12.92 17.66 -8.10
C PHE A 483 -11.91 18.53 -8.84
N ASN A 484 -12.22 19.82 -8.98
CA ASN A 484 -11.40 20.76 -9.72
C ASN A 484 -10.46 21.52 -8.79
N ILE A 485 -9.19 21.59 -9.17
CA ILE A 485 -8.14 22.28 -8.43
C ILE A 485 -7.66 23.43 -9.29
N SER A 486 -7.89 24.66 -8.83
CA SER A 486 -7.32 25.84 -9.45
C SER A 486 -5.89 25.99 -8.95
N VAL A 487 -4.94 25.48 -9.73
CA VAL A 487 -3.54 25.89 -9.55
C VAL A 487 -3.52 27.32 -10.06
N ASN A 488 -3.57 28.27 -9.14
CA ASN A 488 -3.23 29.61 -9.52
C ASN A 488 -1.79 29.47 -9.99
N PRO A 489 -1.49 29.79 -11.27
CA PRO A 489 -0.15 30.24 -11.53
C PRO A 489 0.09 31.23 -10.42
N THR A 490 1.20 31.10 -9.69
CA THR A 490 1.73 32.29 -9.06
C THR A 490 1.57 33.34 -10.15
N ALA A 491 0.86 34.43 -9.85
CA ALA A 491 0.86 35.53 -10.79
C ALA A 491 2.33 35.70 -11.21
N SER A 492 2.61 36.35 -12.33
CA SER A 492 3.79 37.18 -12.25
C SER A 492 3.52 38.20 -11.13
N LEU A 493 3.66 37.75 -9.88
CA LEU A 493 4.25 38.51 -8.83
C LEU A 493 5.47 39.13 -9.51
N PRO A 494 5.79 40.41 -9.25
CA PRO A 494 7.19 40.78 -9.39
C PRO A 494 7.95 39.64 -8.71
N PRO A 495 8.87 38.97 -9.42
CA PRO A 495 9.47 37.76 -8.89
C PRO A 495 9.85 38.08 -7.46
N ALA A 496 9.43 37.26 -6.49
CA ALA A 496 10.31 37.08 -5.36
C ALA A 496 11.61 36.74 -6.04
N THR A 497 12.53 37.70 -6.10
CA THR A 497 13.71 37.58 -6.93
C THR A 497 14.27 36.23 -6.55
N SER A 498 14.34 35.28 -7.50
CA SER A 498 15.23 34.14 -7.33
C SER A 498 16.60 34.81 -7.36
N ASN A 499 16.93 35.41 -6.22
CA ASN A 499 18.09 36.21 -6.01
C ASN A 499 19.20 35.21 -6.31
N ARG A 500 19.90 35.38 -7.44
CA ARG A 500 20.88 34.44 -8.01
C ARG A 500 20.47 33.53 -9.18
N ASP A 501 19.35 33.70 -9.88
CA ASP A 501 19.17 33.04 -11.20
C ASP A 501 19.98 33.78 -12.28
N LEU A 502 21.16 33.29 -12.66
CA LEU A 502 22.00 34.00 -13.64
C LEU A 502 21.51 33.79 -15.08
N ASN A 503 20.71 32.75 -15.35
CA ASN A 503 20.44 32.30 -16.72
C ASN A 503 18.97 32.54 -17.16
N GLY A 504 18.07 32.84 -16.22
CA GLY A 504 16.67 33.19 -16.43
C GLY A 504 15.76 31.99 -16.61
N ASP A 505 16.12 30.82 -16.07
CA ASP A 505 15.29 29.61 -16.11
C ASP A 505 14.33 29.49 -14.90
N GLY A 506 14.35 30.47 -14.00
CA GLY A 506 13.51 30.55 -12.82
C GLY A 506 14.07 29.79 -11.62
N MET A 507 15.32 29.32 -11.69
CA MET A 507 15.99 28.62 -10.59
C MET A 507 17.27 29.35 -10.19
N ALA A 508 17.55 29.40 -8.89
CA ALA A 508 18.76 30.04 -8.38
C ALA A 508 20.01 29.21 -8.70
N ASP A 509 21.04 29.89 -9.22
CA ASP A 509 22.33 29.34 -9.59
C ASP A 509 23.39 29.60 -8.51
N LEU A 510 24.51 28.87 -8.57
CA LEU A 510 25.58 28.97 -7.57
C LEU A 510 26.85 29.57 -8.18
N VAL A 511 27.30 30.69 -7.62
CA VAL A 511 28.55 31.35 -8.02
C VAL A 511 29.62 31.06 -6.98
N PHE A 512 30.75 30.51 -7.41
CA PHE A 512 31.90 30.23 -6.55
C PHE A 512 33.06 31.17 -6.87
N GLN A 513 33.74 31.64 -5.83
CA GLN A 513 35.02 32.34 -5.94
C GLN A 513 36.13 31.52 -5.27
N ASN A 514 37.21 31.25 -6.00
CA ASN A 514 38.36 30.54 -5.48
C ASN A 514 39.26 31.48 -4.66
N SER A 515 39.48 31.16 -3.39
CA SER A 515 40.27 31.99 -2.46
C SER A 515 41.77 32.04 -2.76
N ASN A 516 42.31 31.08 -3.53
CA ASN A 516 43.72 31.03 -3.91
C ASN A 516 43.99 31.72 -5.24
N THR A 517 43.12 31.50 -6.23
CA THR A 517 43.33 31.96 -7.61
C THR A 517 42.47 33.16 -8.00
N ASN A 518 41.50 33.52 -7.16
CA ASN A 518 40.46 34.50 -7.44
C ASN A 518 39.59 34.16 -8.67
N GLN A 519 39.60 32.91 -9.14
CA GLN A 519 38.76 32.46 -10.24
C GLN A 519 37.29 32.39 -9.82
N LEU A 520 36.40 32.72 -10.76
CA LEU A 520 34.96 32.57 -10.61
C LEU A 520 34.45 31.39 -11.42
N TYR A 521 33.48 30.66 -10.87
CA TYR A 521 32.83 29.54 -11.52
C TYR A 521 31.33 29.53 -11.22
N LEU A 522 30.52 29.34 -12.25
CA LEU A 522 29.07 29.21 -12.17
C LEU A 522 28.67 27.74 -12.23
N TRP A 523 27.75 27.34 -11.37
CA TRP A 523 26.94 26.15 -11.54
C TRP A 523 25.52 26.57 -11.87
N GLU A 524 25.06 26.21 -13.07
CA GLU A 524 23.65 26.38 -13.45
C GLU A 524 22.85 25.21 -12.86
N MET A 525 21.84 25.51 -12.04
CA MET A 525 21.17 24.53 -11.19
C MET A 525 19.78 24.13 -11.72
N LYS A 526 19.39 22.88 -11.43
CA LYS A 526 18.01 22.40 -11.59
C LYS A 526 17.67 21.45 -10.46
N GLY A 527 17.24 22.00 -9.34
CA GLY A 527 17.16 21.29 -8.06
C GLY A 527 18.53 20.75 -7.65
N PRO A 528 18.66 19.47 -7.28
CA PRO A 528 19.94 18.92 -6.86
C PRO A 528 20.94 18.69 -8.02
N ALA A 529 20.51 18.89 -9.28
CA ALA A 529 21.35 18.66 -10.45
C ALA A 529 22.04 19.94 -10.92
N THR A 530 23.32 19.84 -11.29
CA THR A 530 24.00 20.85 -12.10
C THR A 530 23.73 20.54 -13.57
N ILE A 531 23.06 21.45 -14.28
CA ILE A 531 22.67 21.26 -15.69
C ILE A 531 23.61 21.97 -16.67
N GLY A 532 24.47 22.86 -16.16
CA GLY A 532 25.41 23.62 -16.96
C GLY A 532 26.40 24.41 -16.10
N GLY A 533 26.76 25.60 -16.57
CA GLY A 533 27.73 26.48 -15.93
C GLY A 533 29.17 26.36 -16.45
N GLY A 534 30.06 27.16 -15.87
CA GLY A 534 31.42 27.33 -16.38
C GLY A 534 32.19 28.47 -15.71
N PRO A 535 33.47 28.66 -16.08
CA PRO A 535 34.28 29.75 -15.54
C PRO A 535 33.75 31.12 -16.00
N LEU A 536 33.57 32.05 -15.06
CA LEU A 536 33.14 33.44 -15.34
C LEU A 536 34.32 34.40 -15.51
N GLY A 537 35.54 33.93 -15.23
CA GLY A 537 36.78 34.70 -15.36
C GLY A 537 37.60 34.71 -14.08
N THR A 538 38.66 35.53 -14.08
CA THR A 538 39.59 35.66 -12.94
C THR A 538 39.75 37.15 -12.59
N PRO A 539 38.89 37.71 -11.73
CA PRO A 539 39.08 39.06 -11.21
C PRO A 539 40.48 39.27 -10.63
N ALA A 540 41.02 40.47 -10.80
CA ALA A 540 42.33 40.82 -10.24
C ALA A 540 42.32 40.77 -8.70
N ALA A 541 43.50 40.65 -8.09
CA ALA A 541 43.63 40.56 -6.63
C ALA A 541 42.91 41.72 -5.92
N GLY A 542 42.18 41.38 -4.86
CA GLY A 542 41.42 42.32 -4.04
C GLY A 542 39.95 42.49 -4.47
N TRP A 543 39.55 42.08 -5.68
CA TRP A 543 38.13 42.07 -6.08
C TRP A 543 37.41 40.85 -5.54
N ASN A 544 36.34 41.07 -4.78
CA ASN A 544 35.48 40.03 -4.19
C ASN A 544 34.05 40.21 -4.69
N VAL A 545 33.35 39.11 -4.96
CA VAL A 545 31.91 39.14 -5.16
C VAL A 545 31.25 39.49 -3.82
N VAL A 546 30.46 40.55 -3.82
CA VAL A 546 29.76 41.09 -2.64
C VAL A 546 28.27 41.26 -2.91
N GLY A 547 27.74 40.64 -3.96
CA GLY A 547 26.33 40.68 -4.30
C GLY A 547 26.09 39.89 -5.57
N VAL A 548 24.98 39.17 -5.60
CA VAL A 548 24.51 38.44 -6.77
C VAL A 548 23.02 38.68 -6.79
N ASP A 549 22.52 39.55 -7.67
CA ASP A 549 21.13 40.06 -7.65
C ASP A 549 20.79 40.73 -9.00
N ASP A 550 19.52 40.95 -9.34
CA ASP A 550 19.11 41.52 -10.63
C ASP A 550 19.16 43.06 -10.62
N PHE A 551 20.29 43.65 -11.01
CA PHE A 551 20.47 45.11 -10.94
C PHE A 551 19.84 45.85 -12.11
N ASN A 552 19.55 45.19 -13.24
CA ASN A 552 19.05 45.82 -14.46
C ASN A 552 17.54 45.55 -14.72
N GLY A 553 16.93 44.63 -13.97
CA GLY A 553 15.52 44.25 -14.05
C GLY A 553 15.19 43.37 -15.25
N ASP A 554 16.15 42.63 -15.79
CA ASP A 554 15.95 41.75 -16.94
C ASP A 554 15.51 40.32 -16.56
N GLY A 555 15.37 40.07 -15.26
CA GLY A 555 14.98 38.79 -14.68
C GLY A 555 16.16 37.85 -14.45
N LYS A 556 17.40 38.33 -14.57
CA LYS A 556 18.62 37.55 -14.30
C LYS A 556 19.50 38.26 -13.29
N ALA A 557 20.14 37.47 -12.44
CA ALA A 557 21.08 37.96 -11.47
C ALA A 557 22.41 38.34 -12.12
N ASP A 558 22.94 39.45 -11.66
CA ASP A 558 24.20 40.06 -12.05
C ASP A 558 25.23 39.91 -10.91
N LEU A 559 26.50 40.27 -11.15
CA LEU A 559 27.55 40.19 -10.14
C LEU A 559 28.05 41.55 -9.69
N LEU A 560 27.89 41.83 -8.40
CA LEU A 560 28.45 43.00 -7.74
C LEU A 560 29.81 42.67 -7.12
N PHE A 561 30.81 43.48 -7.42
CA PHE A 561 32.15 43.35 -6.87
C PHE A 561 32.55 44.57 -6.07
N GLN A 562 33.28 44.34 -4.97
CA GLN A 562 34.00 45.41 -4.30
C GLN A 562 35.48 45.05 -4.12
N ASN A 563 36.35 46.00 -4.44
CA ASN A 563 37.77 45.86 -4.22
C ASN A 563 38.14 46.17 -2.76
N SER A 564 38.71 45.21 -2.05
CA SER A 564 39.06 45.36 -0.62
C SER A 564 40.21 46.35 -0.34
N SER A 565 40.98 46.73 -1.37
CA SER A 565 42.10 47.69 -1.24
C SER A 565 41.71 49.11 -1.65
N THR A 566 40.92 49.26 -2.70
CA THR A 566 40.53 50.58 -3.24
C THR A 566 39.11 51.00 -2.85
N ASN A 567 38.29 50.07 -2.33
CA ASN A 567 36.85 50.20 -2.10
C ASN A 567 36.02 50.46 -3.36
N GLN A 568 36.61 50.41 -4.56
CA GLN A 568 35.87 50.56 -5.81
C GLN A 568 34.81 49.46 -5.94
N VAL A 569 33.66 49.84 -6.48
CA VAL A 569 32.52 48.96 -6.74
C VAL A 569 32.36 48.80 -8.24
N TYR A 570 32.19 47.57 -8.70
CA TYR A 570 32.10 47.20 -10.11
C TYR A 570 30.92 46.26 -10.29
N LEU A 571 30.15 46.44 -11.36
CA LEU A 571 28.98 45.62 -11.65
C LEU A 571 29.18 44.93 -13.00
N TRP A 572 28.85 43.64 -13.05
CA TRP A 572 28.79 42.84 -14.28
C TRP A 572 27.34 42.42 -14.51
N GLU A 573 26.76 42.88 -15.61
CA GLU A 573 25.46 42.40 -16.08
C GLU A 573 25.63 41.04 -16.76
N MET A 574 24.89 40.02 -16.34
CA MET A 574 25.16 38.61 -16.67
C MET A 574 24.03 37.93 -17.46
N ASN A 575 24.37 36.84 -18.14
CA ASN A 575 23.43 35.89 -18.73
C ASN A 575 24.09 34.51 -18.79
N GLY A 576 23.84 33.71 -17.77
CA GLY A 576 24.57 32.48 -17.45
C GLY A 576 26.07 32.77 -17.35
N THR A 577 26.86 32.08 -18.17
CA THR A 577 28.31 32.27 -18.23
C THR A 577 28.79 33.52 -19.01
N SER A 578 27.88 34.30 -19.58
CA SER A 578 28.22 35.46 -20.43
C SER A 578 28.07 36.78 -19.67
N THR A 579 29.08 37.64 -19.72
CA THR A 579 28.97 39.05 -19.28
C THR A 579 28.48 39.90 -20.44
N LEU A 580 27.31 40.52 -20.29
CA LEU A 580 26.67 41.37 -21.31
C LEU A 580 27.20 42.80 -21.28
N ALA A 581 27.35 43.35 -20.07
CA ALA A 581 27.92 44.67 -19.84
C ALA A 581 28.67 44.69 -18.50
N ALA A 582 29.62 45.61 -18.34
CA ALA A 582 30.40 45.69 -17.12
C ALA A 582 31.01 47.09 -16.96
N ASP A 583 30.88 47.72 -15.79
CA ASP A 583 31.53 49.01 -15.50
C ASP A 583 31.74 49.25 -14.00
N ALA A 584 32.62 50.20 -13.68
CA ALA A 584 32.81 50.72 -12.34
C ALA A 584 31.65 51.66 -11.99
N ILE A 585 30.85 51.31 -11.00
CA ILE A 585 29.66 52.09 -10.59
C ILE A 585 29.93 53.06 -9.44
N GLY A 586 31.11 52.97 -8.80
CA GLY A 586 31.54 53.98 -7.84
C GLY A 586 32.80 53.64 -7.06
N SER A 587 33.24 54.57 -6.20
CA SER A 587 34.40 54.40 -5.33
C SER A 587 34.16 55.00 -3.94
N PRO A 588 33.38 54.31 -3.09
CA PRO A 588 33.17 54.70 -1.70
C PRO A 588 34.48 54.98 -0.94
N ALA A 589 34.42 55.88 0.04
CA ALA A 589 35.57 56.18 0.91
C ALA A 589 35.91 54.99 1.82
N ALA A 590 37.11 55.02 2.42
CA ALA A 590 37.56 53.95 3.31
C ALA A 590 36.57 53.66 4.45
N GLY A 591 36.29 52.37 4.67
CA GLY A 591 35.38 51.88 5.70
C GLY A 591 33.95 51.60 5.21
N TRP A 592 33.56 52.07 4.02
CA TRP A 592 32.27 51.71 3.43
C TRP A 592 32.34 50.36 2.73
N LYS A 593 31.48 49.43 3.14
CA LYS A 593 31.34 48.11 2.54
C LYS A 593 29.94 47.93 1.99
N ALA A 594 29.82 47.28 0.84
CA ALA A 594 28.53 46.78 0.37
C ALA A 594 28.18 45.54 1.21
N ASP A 595 27.15 45.66 2.05
CA ASP A 595 26.79 44.63 3.02
C ASP A 595 25.44 43.96 2.71
N GLY A 596 24.73 44.43 1.68
CA GLY A 596 23.50 43.81 1.20
C GLY A 596 23.05 44.35 -0.15
N THR A 597 22.21 43.56 -0.82
CA THR A 597 21.52 43.91 -2.07
C THR A 597 20.03 43.64 -1.94
N GLY A 598 19.21 44.33 -2.70
CA GLY A 598 17.76 44.12 -2.71
C GLY A 598 17.04 45.36 -3.21
N ASP A 599 15.81 45.22 -3.72
CA ASP A 599 15.04 46.35 -4.25
C ASP A 599 14.48 47.21 -3.11
N PHE A 600 15.18 48.28 -2.71
CA PHE A 600 14.74 49.12 -1.60
C PHE A 600 13.60 50.07 -2.00
N ASN A 601 13.39 50.32 -3.30
CA ASN A 601 12.51 51.38 -3.80
C ASN A 601 11.25 50.86 -4.54
N GLY A 602 11.20 49.56 -4.84
CA GLY A 602 10.07 48.85 -5.46
C GLY A 602 10.00 49.03 -6.98
N ASP A 603 11.10 49.33 -7.66
CA ASP A 603 11.14 49.48 -9.12
C ASP A 603 11.50 48.20 -9.88
N GLY A 604 11.62 47.08 -9.16
CA GLY A 604 11.94 45.76 -9.68
C GLY A 604 13.42 45.54 -9.98
N LYS A 605 14.32 46.40 -9.47
CA LYS A 605 15.77 46.24 -9.62
C LYS A 605 16.44 46.21 -8.27
N ALA A 606 17.49 45.40 -8.16
CA ALA A 606 18.30 45.34 -6.97
C ALA A 606 19.08 46.63 -6.76
N ASP A 607 19.02 47.14 -5.54
CA ASP A 607 19.80 48.27 -5.04
C ASP A 607 20.93 47.77 -4.13
N ILE A 608 21.76 48.69 -3.61
CA ILE A 608 22.91 48.34 -2.76
C ILE A 608 22.82 49.07 -1.43
N VAL A 609 22.91 48.33 -0.33
CA VAL A 609 23.10 48.91 1.00
C VAL A 609 24.56 48.83 1.43
N PHE A 610 25.08 49.96 1.88
CA PHE A 610 26.41 50.09 2.43
C PHE A 610 26.37 50.40 3.93
N GLN A 611 27.28 49.80 4.70
CA GLN A 611 27.57 50.26 6.06
C GLN A 611 29.02 50.73 6.17
N ASN A 612 29.22 51.82 6.91
CA ASN A 612 30.56 52.27 7.27
C ASN A 612 31.03 51.58 8.56
N SER A 613 32.09 50.78 8.48
CA SER A 613 32.63 50.02 9.61
C SER A 613 33.22 50.89 10.73
N ASN A 614 33.48 52.18 10.47
CA ASN A 614 34.06 53.09 11.47
C ASN A 614 32.98 53.93 12.18
N THR A 615 31.87 54.24 11.49
CA THR A 615 30.83 55.14 12.01
C THR A 615 29.48 54.47 12.21
N ASN A 616 29.29 53.22 11.75
CA ASN A 616 28.02 52.50 11.67
C ASN A 616 26.94 53.21 10.83
N GLN A 617 27.32 54.20 10.02
CA GLN A 617 26.39 54.88 9.13
C GLN A 617 25.96 53.93 8.01
N VAL A 618 24.67 53.94 7.68
CA VAL A 618 24.04 53.14 6.63
C VAL A 618 23.66 54.05 5.47
N TYR A 619 23.90 53.60 4.25
CA TYR A 619 23.70 54.36 3.02
C TYR A 619 23.18 53.44 1.93
N VAL A 620 22.21 53.89 1.13
CA VAL A 620 21.64 53.12 0.03
C VAL A 620 21.96 53.79 -1.31
N TRP A 621 22.33 52.98 -2.30
CA TRP A 621 22.41 53.34 -3.70
C TRP A 621 21.26 52.67 -4.44
N GLU A 622 20.39 53.47 -5.03
CA GLU A 622 19.31 53.00 -5.90
C GLU A 622 19.87 52.84 -7.32
N MET A 623 19.70 51.66 -7.93
CA MET A 623 20.40 51.25 -9.15
C MET A 623 19.46 51.08 -10.35
N ASN A 624 20.03 51.14 -11.56
CA ASN A 624 19.37 50.84 -12.82
C ASN A 624 20.42 50.31 -13.80
N GLY A 625 20.73 49.02 -13.64
CA GLY A 625 21.89 48.36 -14.25
C GLY A 625 23.19 49.05 -13.83
N LEU A 626 24.06 49.31 -14.80
CA LEU A 626 25.32 50.04 -14.58
C LEU A 626 25.17 51.52 -14.13
N ALA A 627 23.96 52.07 -14.07
CA ALA A 627 23.71 53.45 -13.67
C ALA A 627 23.17 53.55 -12.24
N MET A 628 23.65 54.53 -11.46
CA MET A 628 23.07 54.89 -10.17
C MET A 628 21.89 55.83 -10.40
N ALA A 629 20.68 55.37 -10.11
CA ALA A 629 19.43 56.10 -10.26
C ALA A 629 19.19 57.11 -9.11
N GLY A 630 19.60 56.74 -7.90
CA GLY A 630 19.45 57.52 -6.68
C GLY A 630 20.44 57.10 -5.60
N GLN A 631 20.58 57.91 -4.55
CA GLN A 631 21.42 57.55 -3.40
C GLN A 631 21.08 58.39 -2.16
N GLY A 632 21.29 57.84 -0.97
CA GLY A 632 20.99 58.57 0.27
C GLY A 632 21.48 57.91 1.54
N ALA A 633 21.81 58.73 2.54
CA ALA A 633 22.09 58.25 3.89
C ALA A 633 20.77 57.87 4.57
N VAL A 634 20.72 56.67 5.15
CA VAL A 634 19.53 56.18 5.86
C VAL A 634 19.56 56.66 7.31
N ALA A 635 20.48 56.10 8.12
CA ALA A 635 20.69 56.48 9.53
C ALA A 635 22.04 55.93 10.04
N ILE A 636 22.32 56.14 11.32
CA ILE A 636 23.47 55.52 12.01
C ILE A 636 22.94 54.35 12.84
N ALA A 637 23.42 53.14 12.56
CA ALA A 637 23.05 51.96 13.32
C ALA A 637 23.65 51.99 14.73
N ALA A 638 23.02 51.25 15.66
CA ALA A 638 23.51 51.15 17.03
C ALA A 638 24.94 50.59 17.07
N THR A 639 25.72 51.00 18.07
CA THR A 639 27.13 50.56 18.21
C THR A 639 27.24 49.04 18.28
N GLY A 640 27.98 48.46 17.34
CA GLY A 640 28.17 47.00 17.22
C GLY A 640 27.12 46.29 16.37
N SER A 641 26.09 46.99 15.88
CA SER A 641 25.13 46.44 14.93
C SER A 641 25.69 46.48 13.52
N GLN A 642 25.74 45.31 12.88
CA GLN A 642 26.17 45.12 11.51
C GLN A 642 24.97 44.75 10.63
N VAL A 643 24.90 45.28 9.41
CA VAL A 643 23.99 44.73 8.38
C VAL A 643 24.38 43.28 8.17
N LYS A 644 23.41 42.37 8.21
CA LYS A 644 23.65 40.93 7.99
C LYS A 644 23.02 40.44 6.70
N THR A 645 21.86 40.98 6.35
CA THR A 645 21.08 40.56 5.20
C THR A 645 19.90 41.52 4.99
N THR A 646 19.14 41.30 3.93
CA THR A 646 18.08 42.15 3.41
C THR A 646 16.91 41.29 2.94
N GLY A 647 15.71 41.83 2.86
CA GLY A 647 14.54 41.10 2.38
C GLY A 647 13.24 41.82 2.71
N ASP A 648 12.15 41.49 2.02
CA ASP A 648 10.85 42.09 2.28
C ASP A 648 10.16 41.36 3.45
N PHE A 649 10.05 42.01 4.61
CA PHE A 649 9.41 41.41 5.79
C PHE A 649 7.96 41.83 5.97
N ASN A 650 7.48 42.85 5.26
CA ASN A 650 6.16 43.45 5.42
C ASN A 650 5.24 43.33 4.19
N ASP A 651 5.69 42.64 3.13
CA ASP A 651 4.96 42.41 1.87
C ASP A 651 4.55 43.73 1.20
N ASP A 652 5.41 44.75 1.27
CA ASP A 652 5.20 46.02 0.57
C ASP A 652 5.90 46.10 -0.79
N GLY A 653 6.61 45.02 -1.16
CA GLY A 653 7.36 44.88 -2.40
C GLY A 653 8.73 45.54 -2.36
N LYS A 654 9.23 45.93 -1.17
CA LYS A 654 10.55 46.53 -0.98
C LYS A 654 11.36 45.72 0.01
N SER A 655 12.65 45.66 -0.24
CA SER A 655 13.62 45.07 0.67
C SER A 655 13.81 45.96 1.90
N ASP A 656 13.87 45.34 3.06
CA ASP A 656 14.23 45.93 4.34
C ASP A 656 15.65 45.49 4.74
N ILE A 657 16.15 46.00 5.87
CA ILE A 657 17.52 45.71 6.33
C ILE A 657 17.50 45.02 7.70
N VAL A 658 18.15 43.85 7.79
CA VAL A 658 18.36 43.13 9.04
C VAL A 658 19.73 43.43 9.61
N PHE A 659 19.74 43.82 10.89
CA PHE A 659 20.95 44.01 11.67
C PHE A 659 21.08 42.95 12.76
N GLN A 660 22.31 42.59 13.10
CA GLN A 660 22.61 41.90 14.35
C GLN A 660 23.71 42.63 15.11
N ASN A 661 23.50 42.82 16.41
CA ASN A 661 24.49 43.42 17.30
C ASN A 661 25.51 42.38 17.78
N SER A 662 26.79 42.58 17.47
CA SER A 662 27.85 41.65 17.86
C SER A 662 28.12 41.59 19.37
N ASN A 663 27.69 42.61 20.12
CA ASN A 663 27.92 42.69 21.56
C ASN A 663 26.79 42.06 22.38
N THR A 664 25.54 42.23 21.94
CA THR A 664 24.35 41.74 22.67
C THR A 664 23.70 40.52 22.03
N GLY A 665 23.95 40.29 20.74
CA GLY A 665 23.29 39.28 19.92
C GLY A 665 21.90 39.69 19.43
N ASP A 666 21.40 40.88 19.81
CA ASP A 666 20.07 41.34 19.42
C ASP A 666 19.95 41.51 17.90
N VAL A 667 18.82 41.09 17.36
CA VAL A 667 18.44 41.26 15.96
C VAL A 667 17.40 42.37 15.85
N SER A 668 17.55 43.24 14.84
CA SER A 668 16.61 44.33 14.56
C SER A 668 16.38 44.48 13.06
N ILE A 669 15.16 44.87 12.67
CA ILE A 669 14.77 45.14 11.28
C ILE A 669 14.53 46.64 11.12
N TRP A 670 15.04 47.20 10.03
CA TRP A 670 14.69 48.54 9.55
C TRP A 670 13.82 48.38 8.32
N GLU A 671 12.55 48.76 8.42
CA GLU A 671 11.66 48.79 7.26
C GLU A 671 12.00 50.00 6.38
N MET A 672 12.06 49.79 5.06
CA MET A 672 12.62 50.75 4.11
C MET A 672 11.61 51.23 3.07
N ASN A 673 11.87 52.40 2.51
CA ASN A 673 11.21 52.95 1.33
C ASN A 673 12.20 53.83 0.57
N GLY A 674 12.90 53.22 -0.37
CA GLY A 674 14.11 53.74 -1.01
C GLY A 674 15.17 54.05 0.04
N THR A 675 15.71 55.25 -0.02
CA THR A 675 16.70 55.75 0.95
C THR A 675 16.15 56.13 2.33
N SER A 676 14.84 55.96 2.59
CA SER A 676 14.20 56.34 3.85
C SER A 676 13.81 55.13 4.69
N MET A 677 14.10 55.19 5.99
CA MET A 677 13.60 54.23 6.98
C MET A 677 12.20 54.64 7.44
N THR A 678 11.23 53.72 7.36
CA THR A 678 9.83 53.94 7.71
C THR A 678 9.48 53.44 9.10
N SER A 679 10.11 52.35 9.54
CA SER A 679 9.92 51.73 10.86
C SER A 679 11.19 51.03 11.34
N VAL A 680 11.27 50.81 12.65
CA VAL A 680 12.31 49.99 13.30
C VAL A 680 11.61 49.04 14.26
N GLY A 681 12.00 47.77 14.23
CA GLY A 681 11.61 46.81 15.25
C GLY A 681 12.79 46.01 15.76
N ASP A 682 12.83 45.88 17.08
CA ASP A 682 13.79 45.05 17.78
C ASP A 682 13.18 43.67 18.02
N LEU A 683 13.75 42.65 17.41
CA LEU A 683 13.33 41.24 17.58
C LEU A 683 13.92 40.63 18.86
N GLY A 684 14.96 41.27 19.42
CA GLY A 684 15.68 40.82 20.61
C GLY A 684 16.74 39.77 20.30
N SER A 685 17.32 39.20 21.36
CA SER A 685 18.38 38.20 21.24
C SER A 685 17.80 36.79 21.03
N PRO A 686 18.20 36.06 19.97
CA PRO A 686 17.86 34.65 19.75
C PRO A 686 18.58 33.70 20.73
N GLY A 687 19.44 34.23 21.61
CA GLY A 687 20.23 33.47 22.57
C GLY A 687 21.67 33.24 22.13
N ALA A 688 22.48 32.66 23.02
CA ALA A 688 23.92 32.57 22.84
C ALA A 688 24.32 31.70 21.64
N GLY A 689 25.16 32.27 20.77
CA GLY A 689 25.74 31.59 19.61
C GLY A 689 24.89 31.64 18.34
N TRP A 690 23.65 32.15 18.38
CA TRP A 690 22.84 32.31 17.17
C TRP A 690 23.26 33.53 16.36
N ALA A 691 23.51 33.32 15.06
CA ALA A 691 23.85 34.36 14.12
C ALA A 691 22.84 34.42 12.96
N VAL A 692 22.51 35.63 12.51
CA VAL A 692 21.79 35.84 11.25
C VAL A 692 22.74 35.51 10.10
N VAL A 693 22.33 34.64 9.19
CA VAL A 693 23.17 34.17 8.08
C VAL A 693 22.67 34.65 6.73
N THR A 694 21.38 34.53 6.48
CA THR A 694 20.72 34.95 5.24
C THR A 694 19.22 35.10 5.49
N THR A 695 18.49 35.46 4.48
CA THR A 695 17.03 35.51 4.41
C THR A 695 16.54 34.73 3.20
N GLY A 696 15.29 34.27 3.25
CA GLY A 696 14.62 33.60 2.13
C GLY A 696 13.11 33.53 2.35
N GLN A 697 12.36 33.28 1.28
CA GLN A 697 10.90 33.17 1.32
C GLN A 697 10.48 31.69 1.31
N PHE A 698 10.13 31.14 2.46
CA PHE A 698 9.84 29.71 2.62
C PHE A 698 8.34 29.40 2.64
N THR A 699 7.51 30.36 3.04
CA THR A 699 6.06 30.19 3.30
C THR A 699 5.15 30.53 2.12
N GLY A 700 5.69 31.17 1.07
CA GLY A 700 4.92 31.57 -0.11
C GLY A 700 3.90 32.70 0.13
N ASP A 701 4.00 33.40 1.26
CA ASP A 701 3.11 34.50 1.68
C ASP A 701 3.75 35.89 1.47
N ASN A 702 4.71 35.99 0.55
CA ASN A 702 5.53 37.16 0.22
C ASN A 702 6.36 37.79 1.35
N ARG A 703 6.27 37.26 2.57
CA ARG A 703 7.14 37.68 3.66
C ARG A 703 8.38 36.81 3.72
N THR A 704 9.50 37.48 3.95
CA THR A 704 10.80 36.85 4.08
C THR A 704 11.02 36.34 5.50
N GLN A 705 11.66 35.18 5.63
CA GLN A 705 12.12 34.64 6.90
C GLN A 705 13.60 34.91 7.10
N ILE A 706 14.01 35.05 8.36
CA ILE A 706 15.42 35.16 8.71
C ILE A 706 15.98 33.77 8.98
N VAL A 707 17.04 33.40 8.27
CA VAL A 707 17.76 32.15 8.48
C VAL A 707 18.86 32.37 9.52
N MET A 708 18.76 31.61 10.59
CA MET A 708 19.64 31.67 11.74
C MET A 708 20.50 30.41 11.81
N GLN A 709 21.78 30.56 12.13
CA GLN A 709 22.63 29.41 12.45
C GLN A 709 23.36 29.62 13.78
N ASN A 710 23.31 28.60 14.64
CA ASN A 710 24.06 28.60 15.88
C ASN A 710 25.53 28.23 15.61
N THR A 711 26.44 29.14 15.87
CA THR A 711 27.88 28.96 15.62
C THR A 711 28.53 27.93 16.54
N ASN A 712 27.91 27.59 17.66
CA ASN A 712 28.44 26.61 18.61
C ASN A 712 27.97 25.19 18.30
N THR A 713 26.72 25.03 17.87
CA THR A 713 26.10 23.71 17.63
C THR A 713 25.91 23.38 16.15
N SER A 714 26.11 24.35 15.27
CA SER A 714 25.77 24.31 13.84
C SER A 714 24.27 24.19 13.52
N GLN A 715 23.40 24.25 14.53
CA GLN A 715 21.94 24.18 14.37
C GLN A 715 21.41 25.31 13.49
N VAL A 716 20.45 25.01 12.63
CA VAL A 716 19.82 25.96 11.71
C VAL A 716 18.35 26.12 12.11
N ALA A 717 17.88 27.35 12.15
CA ALA A 717 16.50 27.71 12.46
C ALA A 717 16.02 28.84 11.53
N LEU A 718 14.71 28.95 11.37
CA LEU A 718 14.05 30.07 10.72
C LEU A 718 13.36 30.94 11.76
N TRP A 719 13.45 32.25 11.59
CA TRP A 719 12.71 33.21 12.38
C TRP A 719 11.67 33.88 11.50
N GLU A 720 10.40 33.61 11.79
CA GLU A 720 9.25 34.19 11.12
C GLU A 720 8.96 35.60 11.64
N THR A 721 8.69 36.51 10.72
CA THR A 721 8.40 37.92 11.05
C THR A 721 7.14 38.41 10.32
N ASN A 722 6.51 39.43 10.89
CA ASN A 722 5.44 40.19 10.25
C ASN A 722 5.81 41.67 10.35
N GLY A 723 6.40 42.19 9.27
CA GLY A 723 7.18 43.42 9.30
C GLY A 723 8.26 43.35 10.38
N SER A 724 8.37 44.42 11.16
CA SER A 724 9.39 44.53 12.21
C SER A 724 9.11 43.71 13.49
N THR A 725 8.19 42.74 13.48
CA THR A 725 7.79 41.96 14.66
C THR A 725 8.06 40.46 14.50
N ALA A 726 8.73 39.86 15.48
CA ALA A 726 8.96 38.42 15.55
C ALA A 726 7.68 37.64 15.90
N THR A 727 7.47 36.49 15.27
CA THR A 727 6.28 35.65 15.53
C THR A 727 6.66 34.26 16.04
N THR A 728 7.44 33.50 15.29
CA THR A 728 7.84 32.12 15.63
C THR A 728 9.30 31.87 15.27
N PHE A 729 9.95 30.96 16.02
CA PHE A 729 11.33 30.57 15.82
C PHE A 729 11.37 29.05 15.63
N ASP A 730 11.43 28.63 14.37
CA ASP A 730 11.27 27.24 13.94
C ASP A 730 12.65 26.58 13.78
N ASP A 731 12.87 25.50 14.51
CA ASP A 731 14.09 24.70 14.36
C ASP A 731 14.01 23.86 13.08
N ILE A 732 15.00 24.00 12.20
CA ILE A 732 15.07 23.25 10.93
C ILE A 732 15.87 21.97 11.11
N GLY A 733 17.00 22.05 11.81
CA GLY A 733 17.81 20.87 12.12
C GLY A 733 19.30 21.11 12.22
N LEU A 734 20.03 20.00 12.33
CA LEU A 734 21.48 19.96 12.56
C LEU A 734 22.20 19.39 11.33
N PRO A 735 22.91 20.22 10.52
CA PRO A 735 23.66 19.74 9.36
C PRO A 735 24.95 18.99 9.74
N GLY A 736 25.38 19.11 11.00
CA GLY A 736 26.62 18.52 11.51
C GLY A 736 27.83 19.47 11.42
N ALA A 737 28.96 19.02 11.97
CA ALA A 737 30.12 19.88 12.19
C ALA A 737 30.75 20.41 10.88
N GLY A 738 30.97 21.72 10.83
CA GLY A 738 31.65 22.41 9.73
C GLY A 738 30.76 22.81 8.56
N TRP A 739 29.47 22.46 8.57
CA TRP A 739 28.49 22.94 7.61
C TRP A 739 27.99 24.33 7.99
N ASN A 740 28.07 25.27 7.05
CA ASN A 740 27.52 26.61 7.22
C ASN A 740 26.48 26.88 6.14
N VAL A 741 25.35 27.48 6.51
CA VAL A 741 24.40 28.02 5.53
C VAL A 741 25.11 29.15 4.77
N LYS A 742 24.91 29.20 3.46
CA LYS A 742 25.53 30.20 2.57
C LYS A 742 24.53 31.10 1.91
N GLU A 743 23.37 30.57 1.55
CA GLU A 743 22.31 31.29 0.88
C GLU A 743 20.99 30.54 1.04
N ALA A 744 19.90 31.30 0.86
CA ALA A 744 18.56 30.77 0.72
C ALA A 744 17.97 31.31 -0.58
N ALA A 745 17.55 30.41 -1.47
CA ALA A 745 17.01 30.76 -2.78
C ALA A 745 16.29 29.53 -3.36
N ASP A 746 15.38 29.74 -4.32
CA ASP A 746 14.65 28.66 -4.98
C ASP A 746 15.54 27.94 -5.99
N VAL A 747 16.29 26.93 -5.54
CA VAL A 747 17.22 26.16 -6.38
C VAL A 747 16.47 25.07 -7.16
N THR A 748 15.28 24.69 -6.70
CA THR A 748 14.47 23.59 -7.25
C THR A 748 13.35 24.03 -8.18
N GLY A 749 13.02 25.32 -8.19
CA GLY A 749 11.98 25.95 -9.01
C GLY A 749 10.56 25.68 -8.51
N HIS A 750 10.38 25.45 -7.21
CA HIS A 750 9.05 25.24 -6.61
C HIS A 750 8.38 26.51 -6.10
N GLY A 751 9.03 27.67 -6.28
CA GLY A 751 8.51 28.99 -5.95
C GLY A 751 8.78 29.45 -4.51
N THR A 752 9.49 28.65 -3.71
CA THR A 752 9.94 29.04 -2.36
C THR A 752 11.43 28.73 -2.17
N SER A 753 12.06 29.30 -1.16
CA SER A 753 13.50 29.17 -0.93
C SER A 753 13.89 27.80 -0.40
N ASP A 754 14.96 27.25 -0.95
CA ASP A 754 15.75 26.16 -0.38
C ASP A 754 16.94 26.73 0.41
N LEU A 755 17.69 25.86 1.10
CA LEU A 755 18.94 26.24 1.76
C LEU A 755 20.15 25.58 1.10
N VAL A 756 21.16 26.37 0.78
CA VAL A 756 22.45 25.85 0.32
C VAL A 756 23.48 26.00 1.43
N LEU A 757 24.12 24.88 1.76
CA LEU A 757 25.13 24.80 2.81
C LEU A 757 26.48 24.40 2.20
N GLN A 758 27.56 24.96 2.76
CA GLN A 758 28.92 24.58 2.40
C GLN A 758 29.71 24.10 3.63
N ASN A 759 30.35 22.94 3.50
CA ASN A 759 31.26 22.44 4.51
C ASN A 759 32.61 23.14 4.41
N GLN A 760 33.00 23.86 5.46
CA GLN A 760 34.24 24.64 5.48
C GLN A 760 35.51 23.78 5.46
N ASN A 761 35.43 22.53 5.92
CA ASN A 761 36.57 21.62 6.06
C ASN A 761 36.81 20.77 4.82
N THR A 762 35.76 20.46 4.06
CA THR A 762 35.85 19.61 2.86
C THR A 762 35.58 20.36 1.55
N GLY A 763 34.90 21.50 1.62
CA GLY A 763 34.43 22.27 0.47
C GLY A 763 33.11 21.75 -0.11
N GLN A 764 32.60 20.60 0.36
CA GLN A 764 31.33 20.02 -0.07
C GLN A 764 30.16 20.99 0.02
N VAL A 765 29.24 20.90 -0.94
CA VAL A 765 28.03 21.70 -1.02
C VAL A 765 26.82 20.77 -0.88
N MET A 766 25.89 21.17 -0.03
CA MET A 766 24.67 20.45 0.30
C MET A 766 23.48 21.33 0.01
N LEU A 767 22.47 20.77 -0.66
CA LEU A 767 21.15 21.34 -0.79
C LEU A 767 20.26 20.75 0.29
N TRP A 768 19.58 21.62 1.02
CA TRP A 768 18.46 21.32 1.89
C TRP A 768 17.20 21.77 1.17
N ASN A 769 16.46 20.80 0.65
CA ASN A 769 15.19 21.03 -0.02
C ASN A 769 14.13 21.32 1.04
N MET A 770 13.50 22.47 0.95
CA MET A 770 12.57 22.96 1.96
C MET A 770 11.13 22.76 1.49
N ALA A 771 10.23 22.49 2.44
CA ALA A 771 8.78 22.47 2.21
C ALA A 771 8.13 23.32 3.28
N GLY A 772 7.87 24.59 2.96
CA GLY A 772 7.54 25.57 4.00
C GLY A 772 8.74 25.78 4.94
N THR A 773 8.45 25.93 6.23
CA THR A 773 9.46 26.10 7.28
C THR A 773 10.10 24.79 7.73
N GLN A 774 10.02 23.71 6.95
CA GLN A 774 10.49 22.38 7.33
C GLN A 774 11.46 21.81 6.30
N LEU A 775 12.47 21.06 6.78
CA LEU A 775 13.40 20.33 5.92
C LEU A 775 12.72 19.09 5.34
N ALA A 776 12.50 19.07 4.02
CA ALA A 776 11.91 17.93 3.33
C ALA A 776 12.95 16.85 3.00
N SER A 777 14.11 17.27 2.48
CA SER A 777 15.22 16.36 2.17
C SER A 777 16.56 17.10 2.15
N SER A 778 17.66 16.33 2.23
CA SER A 778 19.01 16.89 2.12
C SER A 778 19.88 16.04 1.20
N GLN A 779 20.72 16.69 0.40
CA GLN A 779 21.59 16.03 -0.56
C GLN A 779 22.90 16.78 -0.76
N ILE A 780 24.03 16.06 -0.80
CA ILE A 780 25.29 16.61 -1.29
C ILE A 780 25.20 16.78 -2.81
N ILE A 781 25.26 18.01 -3.29
CA ILE A 781 25.11 18.37 -4.71
C ILE A 781 26.47 18.57 -5.40
N GLY A 782 27.55 18.69 -4.63
CA GLY A 782 28.89 18.68 -5.19
C GLY A 782 29.99 18.81 -4.15
N SER A 783 31.24 18.68 -4.61
CA SER A 783 32.41 18.72 -3.73
C SER A 783 33.53 19.54 -4.36
N PRO A 784 33.33 20.85 -4.54
CA PRO A 784 34.45 21.71 -4.89
C PRO A 784 35.44 21.66 -3.71
N ASP A 785 36.74 21.74 -3.98
CA ASP A 785 37.71 21.74 -2.89
C ASP A 785 37.53 22.95 -1.95
N VAL A 786 38.21 22.93 -0.81
CA VAL A 786 38.07 23.97 0.23
C VAL A 786 38.42 25.39 -0.22
N ALA A 787 39.10 25.58 -1.35
CA ALA A 787 39.46 26.91 -1.85
C ALA A 787 38.27 27.59 -2.53
N TRP A 788 37.33 26.85 -3.09
CA TRP A 788 36.12 27.41 -3.70
C TRP A 788 35.10 27.76 -2.64
N LYS A 789 34.68 29.02 -2.60
CA LYS A 789 33.71 29.54 -1.62
C LYS A 789 32.50 30.11 -2.33
N LEU A 790 31.32 29.80 -1.81
CA LEU A 790 30.13 30.59 -2.09
C LEU A 790 30.31 31.97 -1.43
N PRO A 791 30.25 33.08 -2.19
CA PRO A 791 30.30 34.42 -1.64
C PRO A 791 29.17 34.64 -0.65
N THR A 792 29.50 35.18 0.52
CA THR A 792 28.52 35.64 1.51
C THR A 792 28.64 37.14 1.64
N LEU A 793 27.51 37.82 1.79
CA LEU A 793 27.45 39.21 2.25
C LEU A 793 28.03 39.29 3.68
N SER A 794 28.65 40.43 4.05
CA SER A 794 29.46 40.62 5.28
C SER A 794 28.75 40.24 6.59
#